data_AF-A0A1L9PZB0-F1
#
_entry.id   AF-A0A1L9PZB0-F1
#
_cell.length_a   1.000
_cell.length_b   1.000
_cell.length_c   1.000
_cell.angle_alpha   90.00
_cell.angle_beta   90.00
_cell.angle_gamma   90.00
#
_symmetry.space_group_name_H-M   'P 1'
#
loop_
_entity.id
_entity.type
_entity.pdbx_description
1 polymer ?
#
loop_
_entity_poly.entity_id
_entity_poly.type
_entity_poly.pdbx_seq_one_letter_code
_entity_poly.pdbx_strand_id
1 'polypeptide(L)'
;MKISTALALGATASTGAWAYAIPQQDVIENPHIHHEQEKYLIELAPYQTRWVTEEEKWALKLDGVNFIDISEDRNYGLYPTLDAGAYINYPKEMEHIDKVNGLIDGLSKENMQKDLEKFTSFHTRYYKSSDGVESATWLYKQVQKVVHDSGADASGASVEKFAHPWGQFSIIARIPGVSNKTVVLGAHQDSINLFLPSLLAAPGADDDGSGTVTILEALRGLLKSEVISQGKAPNTIEFHWYSAEEGGMLGSQAVFSKHKQDKVDVKAMLQQDMTGYTKGSLDAGLDEAIGVMTDYVDPELTTFLKATINAYCRIGFADTRCGYACSDQTSASKYGYPSAMATETELQIACLAVQRAALLTKKLIAAVDKGSLDKSDDTPVTIADFGAQSLIIAAIHNAFPDDEIVGEEDSKTLRAQPDLLERTWDLVSSTRLEDEESERLLTAPSSKDEMLRLIDLGALGNCKPRGRTWVLDPVDGTATFMRGQQYAVCLGLVEDGKQKLGVTGCPNLNLESGSVHEDLADRAGHGVLIFAVDGQGAWLRQLGTGSLLPATRLEPKSQITEFQDIQFVDCKAATSSNYELHGELAERLGAPWPPRTDLWSAQLRYIAIAVGGCNVLIKIPRKASYRSKVWDHVGGMLIATELGCQVSDLKGNPVDCSLGRTLEGCEGMIIAPKSIHGSLVKAVEQMQ
;
A
#
# COMPACT_ATOMS: atom_id res chain seq x y z
N MET A 1 65.13 -11.16 -42.10
CA MET A 1 65.25 -12.44 -42.82
C MET A 1 64.06 -12.54 -43.77
N LYS A 2 64.34 -12.62 -45.08
CA LYS A 2 63.48 -13.01 -46.22
C LYS A 2 62.07 -12.36 -46.31
N ILE A 3 61.90 -11.38 -47.21
CA ILE A 3 61.42 -11.56 -48.60
C ILE A 3 59.91 -11.86 -48.52
N SER A 4 58.98 -10.99 -48.96
CA SER A 4 58.65 -10.78 -50.39
C SER A 4 57.15 -10.44 -50.50
N THR A 5 56.56 -9.70 -51.44
CA THR A 5 56.99 -8.97 -52.65
C THR A 5 55.70 -8.30 -53.18
N ALA A 6 55.85 -7.11 -53.79
CA ALA A 6 55.17 -6.68 -55.02
C ALA A 6 53.63 -6.50 -55.08
N LEU A 7 53.06 -5.65 -55.92
CA LEU A 7 53.49 -4.66 -56.92
C LEU A 7 52.21 -3.82 -57.19
N ALA A 8 52.29 -2.48 -57.31
CA ALA A 8 52.22 -1.74 -58.59
C ALA A 8 50.87 -1.82 -59.35
N LEU A 9 50.39 -0.82 -60.08
CA LEU A 9 50.84 0.52 -60.49
C LEU A 9 49.64 1.15 -61.24
N GLY A 10 49.52 2.48 -61.17
CA GLY A 10 48.91 3.33 -62.20
C GLY A 10 47.38 3.38 -62.26
N ALA A 11 46.71 4.47 -62.60
CA ALA A 11 47.07 5.86 -62.89
C ALA A 11 45.81 6.55 -63.48
N THR A 12 45.48 7.76 -62.99
CA THR A 12 44.76 8.86 -63.71
C THR A 12 43.26 8.65 -64.04
N ALA A 13 42.34 9.63 -64.01
CA ALA A 13 42.41 11.07 -63.75
C ALA A 13 41.08 11.63 -63.14
N SER A 14 41.23 12.68 -62.32
CA SER A 14 40.36 13.85 -62.07
C SER A 14 38.84 13.82 -62.35
N THR A 15 38.03 14.16 -61.34
CA THR A 15 37.15 15.36 -61.28
C THR A 15 36.45 15.43 -59.91
N GLY A 16 36.18 16.63 -59.42
CA GLY A 16 36.10 16.93 -57.98
C GLY A 16 34.79 16.65 -57.24
N ALA A 17 34.94 16.54 -55.92
CA ALA A 17 33.96 16.88 -54.90
C ALA A 17 34.74 17.14 -53.61
N TRP A 18 34.52 18.30 -52.98
CA TRP A 18 35.14 18.66 -51.71
C TRP A 18 34.47 17.86 -50.59
N ALA A 19 35.13 16.82 -50.09
CA ALA A 19 34.81 16.18 -48.82
C ALA A 19 35.83 16.66 -47.78
N TYR A 20 35.35 17.35 -46.73
CA TYR A 20 36.17 17.74 -45.59
C TYR A 20 36.64 16.49 -44.85
N ALA A 21 37.96 16.29 -44.81
CA ALA A 21 38.60 15.24 -44.04
C ALA A 21 38.55 15.55 -42.54
N ILE A 22 38.12 14.56 -41.77
CA ILE A 22 38.14 14.50 -40.32
C ILE A 22 39.62 14.51 -39.87
N PRO A 23 40.06 15.41 -38.97
CA PRO A 23 41.38 15.32 -38.38
C PRO A 23 41.43 14.11 -37.43
N GLN A 24 42.34 13.18 -37.72
CA GLN A 24 42.78 12.17 -36.75
C GLN A 24 43.45 12.90 -35.58
N GLN A 25 42.84 12.85 -34.41
CA GLN A 25 43.36 13.42 -33.18
C GLN A 25 44.31 12.42 -32.53
N ASP A 26 45.47 12.91 -32.11
CA ASP A 26 46.52 12.17 -31.43
C ASP A 26 45.99 11.42 -30.19
N VAL A 27 46.53 10.21 -29.96
CA VAL A 27 46.27 9.44 -28.75
C VAL A 27 46.86 10.18 -27.56
N ILE A 28 45.99 10.87 -26.81
CA ILE A 28 46.33 11.44 -25.51
C ILE A 28 46.37 10.28 -24.52
N GLU A 29 47.56 9.98 -24.01
CA GLU A 29 47.75 9.15 -22.82
C GLU A 29 47.02 9.79 -21.63
N ASN A 30 46.09 9.01 -21.08
CA ASN A 30 45.46 9.16 -19.77
C ASN A 30 44.75 10.51 -19.52
N PRO A 31 43.44 10.63 -19.82
CA PRO A 31 42.65 11.66 -19.18
C PRO A 31 42.52 11.27 -17.71
N HIS A 32 42.96 12.14 -16.82
CA HIS A 32 42.45 12.16 -15.47
C HIS A 32 40.92 12.05 -15.54
N ILE A 33 40.37 10.92 -15.13
CA ILE A 33 38.94 10.74 -14.99
C ILE A 33 38.52 11.66 -13.84
N HIS A 34 38.13 12.89 -14.18
CA HIS A 34 37.25 13.66 -13.33
C HIS A 34 35.88 12.97 -13.39
N HIS A 35 35.66 11.99 -12.52
CA HIS A 35 34.30 11.60 -12.13
C HIS A 35 33.75 12.73 -11.26
N GLU A 36 33.36 13.86 -11.86
CA GLU A 36 32.21 14.56 -11.32
C GLU A 36 31.02 13.64 -11.64
N GLN A 37 30.67 12.76 -10.70
CA GLN A 37 29.43 11.99 -10.80
C GLN A 37 28.31 13.01 -11.04
N GLU A 38 27.62 12.89 -12.18
CA GLU A 38 26.46 13.72 -12.49
C GLU A 38 25.48 13.61 -11.31
N LYS A 39 25.20 14.75 -10.69
CA LYS A 39 24.31 14.83 -9.53
C LYS A 39 22.97 15.38 -9.96
N TYR A 40 21.93 14.79 -9.41
CA TYR A 40 20.54 15.15 -9.58
C TYR A 40 20.07 15.83 -8.30
N LEU A 41 19.32 16.92 -8.43
CA LEU A 41 18.64 17.54 -7.30
C LEU A 41 17.28 16.87 -7.17
N ILE A 42 17.07 16.15 -6.08
CA ILE A 42 15.77 15.58 -5.75
C ILE A 42 15.12 16.34 -4.61
N GLU A 43 13.80 16.24 -4.51
CA GLU A 43 13.00 16.73 -3.40
C GLU A 43 12.22 15.57 -2.78
N LEU A 44 12.38 15.39 -1.46
CA LEU A 44 11.87 14.25 -0.67
C LEU A 44 10.59 14.62 0.11
N ALA A 45 10.37 15.90 0.32
CA ALA A 45 9.20 16.50 0.91
C ALA A 45 9.17 17.98 0.48
N PRO A 46 8.04 18.71 0.64
CA PRO A 46 8.01 20.12 0.28
C PRO A 46 9.17 20.90 0.91
N TYR A 47 9.95 21.58 0.06
CA TYR A 47 11.13 22.37 0.39
C TYR A 47 12.35 21.58 0.91
N GLN A 48 12.29 20.25 0.95
CA GLN A 48 13.39 19.39 1.42
C GLN A 48 14.13 18.76 0.23
N THR A 49 15.24 19.37 -0.15
CA THR A 49 16.00 18.96 -1.33
C THR A 49 17.35 18.32 -0.97
N ARG A 50 17.81 17.41 -1.82
CA ARG A 50 19.10 16.72 -1.69
C ARG A 50 19.73 16.52 -3.07
N TRP A 51 21.02 16.81 -3.18
CA TRP A 51 21.80 16.38 -4.34
C TRP A 51 22.21 14.91 -4.17
N VAL A 52 21.90 14.10 -5.17
CA VAL A 52 22.15 12.66 -5.18
C VAL A 52 22.76 12.23 -6.52
N THR A 53 23.53 11.15 -6.54
CA THR A 53 23.92 10.49 -7.80
C THR A 53 22.75 9.69 -8.39
N GLU A 54 22.86 9.24 -9.64
CA GLU A 54 21.86 8.33 -10.23
C GLU A 54 21.75 7.03 -9.41
N GLU A 55 22.88 6.49 -8.93
CA GLU A 55 22.92 5.31 -8.05
C GLU A 55 22.17 5.55 -6.73
N GLU A 56 22.34 6.74 -6.13
CA GLU A 56 21.60 7.12 -4.92
C GLU A 56 20.10 7.30 -5.18
N LYS A 57 19.67 7.80 -6.36
CA LYS A 57 18.25 7.81 -6.74
C LYS A 57 17.68 6.39 -6.79
N TRP A 58 18.42 5.46 -7.38
CA TRP A 58 17.97 4.07 -7.46
C TRP A 58 17.97 3.38 -6.10
N ALA A 59 18.95 3.68 -5.25
CA ALA A 59 18.95 3.21 -3.86
C ALA A 59 17.73 3.72 -3.11
N LEU A 60 17.36 5.01 -3.27
CA LEU A 60 16.14 5.56 -2.69
C LEU A 60 14.89 4.83 -3.18
N LYS A 61 14.74 4.60 -4.50
CA LYS A 61 13.61 3.82 -5.04
C LYS A 61 13.58 2.37 -4.56
N LEU A 62 14.74 1.73 -4.39
CA LEU A 62 14.86 0.37 -3.82
C LEU A 62 14.52 0.33 -2.33
N ASP A 63 14.85 1.39 -1.60
CA ASP A 63 14.44 1.62 -0.21
C ASP A 63 13.00 2.19 -0.13
N GLY A 64 12.31 2.26 -1.28
CA GLY A 64 10.95 2.77 -1.49
C GLY A 64 10.77 4.28 -1.25
N VAL A 65 11.82 5.03 -0.95
CA VAL A 65 11.71 6.47 -0.72
C VAL A 65 11.28 7.18 -2.00
N ASN A 66 10.08 7.77 -1.96
CA ASN A 66 9.54 8.58 -3.04
C ASN A 66 10.27 9.92 -3.15
N PHE A 67 10.47 10.37 -4.38
CA PHE A 67 11.10 11.65 -4.64
C PHE A 67 10.63 12.22 -5.97
N ILE A 68 10.68 13.54 -6.07
CA ILE A 68 10.56 14.25 -7.34
C ILE A 68 11.95 14.72 -7.78
N ASP A 69 12.33 14.45 -9.03
CA ASP A 69 13.59 14.93 -9.58
C ASP A 69 13.40 16.34 -10.13
N ILE A 70 14.03 17.31 -9.50
CA ILE A 70 13.90 18.74 -9.77
C ILE A 70 15.17 19.32 -10.40
N SER A 71 16.06 18.47 -10.92
CA SER A 71 17.37 18.87 -11.47
C SER A 71 17.25 19.94 -12.55
N GLU A 72 16.19 19.86 -13.36
CA GLU A 72 15.90 20.78 -14.46
C GLU A 72 14.84 21.84 -14.11
N ASP A 73 14.27 21.80 -12.90
CA ASP A 73 13.24 22.76 -12.48
C ASP A 73 13.90 24.06 -12.05
N ARG A 74 13.52 25.18 -12.69
CA ARG A 74 14.01 26.52 -12.33
C ARG A 74 13.13 27.24 -11.31
N ASN A 75 11.99 26.65 -10.94
CA ASN A 75 11.02 27.18 -9.98
C ASN A 75 10.98 26.39 -8.66
N TYR A 76 12.02 25.62 -8.35
CA TYR A 76 12.12 24.87 -7.09
C TYR A 76 11.97 25.80 -5.87
N GLY A 77 11.17 25.39 -4.88
CA GLY A 77 10.91 26.15 -3.66
C GLY A 77 9.69 27.06 -3.67
N LEU A 78 8.80 26.94 -4.66
CA LEU A 78 7.49 27.60 -4.67
C LEU A 78 6.38 26.55 -4.70
N TYR A 79 5.51 26.56 -3.70
CA TYR A 79 4.28 25.77 -3.67
C TYR A 79 3.07 26.70 -3.58
N PRO A 80 2.59 27.23 -4.72
CA PRO A 80 1.47 28.16 -4.71
C PRO A 80 0.19 27.56 -4.12
N THR A 81 0.01 26.24 -4.17
CA THR A 81 -1.10 25.52 -3.51
C THR A 81 -0.98 25.48 -1.98
N LEU A 82 0.24 25.52 -1.44
CA LEU A 82 0.48 25.62 0.01
C LEU A 82 0.36 27.08 0.51
N ASP A 83 0.60 28.06 -0.36
CA ASP A 83 0.70 29.49 0.00
C ASP A 83 -0.44 30.40 -0.53
N ALA A 84 -1.31 29.96 -1.46
CA ALA A 84 -2.35 30.81 -2.06
C ALA A 84 -3.70 30.09 -2.30
N GLY A 85 -4.73 30.63 -1.64
CA GLY A 85 -6.13 30.17 -1.70
C GLY A 85 -6.91 30.61 -2.94
N ALA A 86 -6.64 29.98 -4.09
CA ALA A 86 -7.60 29.99 -5.19
C ALA A 86 -8.67 28.91 -4.91
N TYR A 87 -9.67 29.26 -4.10
CA TYR A 87 -10.80 28.38 -3.82
C TYR A 87 -11.63 28.17 -5.09
N ILE A 88 -11.43 27.04 -5.75
CA ILE A 88 -12.37 26.54 -6.75
C ILE A 88 -13.52 25.91 -5.97
N ASN A 89 -14.73 26.45 -6.14
CA ASN A 89 -15.90 25.86 -5.52
C ASN A 89 -16.44 24.76 -6.43
N TYR A 90 -16.18 23.51 -6.08
CA TYR A 90 -16.71 22.37 -6.80
C TYR A 90 -18.18 22.11 -6.41
N PRO A 91 -19.02 21.63 -7.35
CA PRO A 91 -20.42 21.30 -7.05
C PRO A 91 -20.53 20.26 -5.94
N LYS A 92 -21.45 20.44 -5.00
CA LYS A 92 -21.73 19.44 -3.95
C LYS A 92 -22.69 18.34 -4.40
N GLU A 93 -23.45 18.63 -5.45
CA GLU A 93 -24.44 17.72 -6.04
C GLU A 93 -24.16 17.56 -7.54
N MET A 94 -24.49 16.38 -8.07
CA MET A 94 -24.26 16.04 -9.46
C MET A 94 -25.44 16.42 -10.35
N GLU A 95 -25.25 17.37 -11.26
CA GLU A 95 -26.33 17.93 -12.10
C GLU A 95 -26.52 17.23 -13.45
N HIS A 96 -25.67 16.26 -13.79
CA HIS A 96 -25.62 15.66 -15.14
C HIS A 96 -25.86 14.16 -15.15
N ILE A 97 -26.63 13.65 -14.18
CA ILE A 97 -26.76 12.22 -13.88
C ILE A 97 -27.10 11.38 -15.13
N ASP A 98 -28.22 11.69 -15.79
CA ASP A 98 -28.68 10.92 -16.95
C ASP A 98 -27.70 10.94 -18.13
N LYS A 99 -27.05 12.09 -18.35
CA LYS A 99 -26.08 12.25 -19.45
C LYS A 99 -24.83 11.43 -19.20
N VAL A 100 -24.30 11.48 -17.98
CA VAL A 100 -23.10 10.73 -17.60
C VAL A 100 -23.38 9.22 -17.59
N ASN A 101 -24.50 8.78 -17.02
CA ASN A 101 -24.89 7.36 -17.04
C ASN A 101 -25.03 6.84 -18.47
N GLY A 102 -25.61 7.62 -19.39
CA GLY A 102 -25.70 7.24 -20.80
C GLY A 102 -24.33 7.09 -21.50
N LEU A 103 -23.30 7.80 -21.04
CA LEU A 103 -21.92 7.61 -21.52
C LEU A 103 -21.25 6.39 -20.87
N ILE A 104 -21.47 6.18 -19.57
CA ILE A 104 -20.96 5.03 -18.81
C ILE A 104 -21.46 3.70 -19.41
N ASP A 105 -22.73 3.63 -19.79
CA ASP A 105 -23.32 2.45 -20.44
C ASP A 105 -22.63 2.10 -21.78
N GLY A 106 -21.95 3.07 -22.38
CA GLY A 106 -21.20 2.90 -23.61
C GLY A 106 -19.75 2.47 -23.44
N LEU A 107 -19.22 2.34 -22.22
CA LEU A 107 -17.84 1.91 -21.97
C LEU A 107 -17.69 0.40 -22.17
N SER A 108 -16.54 -0.05 -22.67
CA SER A 108 -16.26 -1.46 -22.95
C SER A 108 -15.03 -1.95 -22.19
N LYS A 109 -15.25 -2.97 -21.34
CA LYS A 109 -14.16 -3.69 -20.66
C LYS A 109 -13.31 -4.49 -21.65
N GLU A 110 -13.90 -4.98 -22.75
CA GLU A 110 -13.18 -5.71 -23.78
C GLU A 110 -12.14 -4.82 -24.49
N ASN A 111 -12.47 -3.54 -24.73
CA ASN A 111 -11.50 -2.58 -25.26
C ASN A 111 -10.34 -2.39 -24.28
N MET A 112 -10.65 -2.14 -23.01
CA MET A 112 -9.64 -1.96 -21.95
C MET A 112 -8.72 -3.18 -21.85
N GLN A 113 -9.28 -4.39 -21.78
CA GLN A 113 -8.52 -5.62 -21.71
C GLN A 113 -7.61 -5.79 -22.92
N LYS A 114 -8.13 -5.61 -24.13
CA LYS A 114 -7.34 -5.74 -25.37
C LYS A 114 -6.21 -4.72 -25.45
N ASP A 115 -6.49 -3.47 -25.11
CA ASP A 115 -5.50 -2.40 -25.12
C ASP A 115 -4.43 -2.69 -24.05
N LEU A 116 -4.82 -3.17 -22.86
CA LEU A 116 -3.90 -3.55 -21.79
C LEU A 116 -3.03 -4.75 -22.17
N GLU A 117 -3.61 -5.85 -22.69
CA GLU A 117 -2.86 -7.02 -23.17
C GLU A 117 -1.78 -6.63 -24.19
N LYS A 118 -2.09 -5.68 -25.08
CA LYS A 118 -1.10 -5.17 -26.02
C LYS A 118 -0.07 -4.28 -25.32
N PHE A 119 -0.49 -3.43 -24.40
CA PHE A 119 0.40 -2.51 -23.69
C PHE A 119 1.38 -3.22 -22.74
N THR A 120 0.98 -4.34 -22.15
CA THR A 120 1.83 -5.20 -21.31
C THR A 120 2.68 -6.18 -22.13
N SER A 121 2.48 -6.25 -23.45
CA SER A 121 3.29 -7.10 -24.34
C SER A 121 4.65 -6.51 -24.73
N PHE A 122 4.86 -5.22 -24.47
CA PHE A 122 6.19 -4.60 -24.60
C PHE A 122 7.07 -5.13 -23.47
N HIS A 123 8.35 -5.41 -23.74
CA HIS A 123 9.24 -6.04 -22.75
C HIS A 123 9.36 -5.19 -21.49
N THR A 124 9.52 -3.88 -21.67
CA THR A 124 9.47 -2.85 -20.65
C THR A 124 8.92 -1.57 -21.27
N ARG A 125 8.36 -0.66 -20.47
CA ARG A 125 8.00 0.69 -20.92
C ARG A 125 8.88 1.76 -20.31
N TYR A 126 10.05 1.37 -19.79
CA TYR A 126 11.00 2.27 -19.17
C TYR A 126 11.37 3.45 -20.08
N TYR A 127 11.31 4.66 -19.54
CA TYR A 127 11.33 5.90 -20.32
C TYR A 127 12.63 6.16 -21.12
N LYS A 128 13.76 5.56 -20.70
CA LYS A 128 15.05 5.62 -21.44
C LYS A 128 15.25 4.46 -22.43
N SER A 129 14.31 3.51 -22.52
CA SER A 129 14.42 2.32 -23.37
C SER A 129 13.80 2.53 -24.76
N SER A 130 14.25 1.76 -25.75
CA SER A 130 13.62 1.71 -27.08
C SER A 130 12.16 1.26 -26.99
N ASP A 131 11.89 0.25 -26.19
CA ASP A 131 10.56 -0.33 -25.99
C ASP A 131 9.61 0.69 -25.32
N GLY A 132 10.15 1.55 -24.45
CA GLY A 132 9.45 2.72 -23.92
C GLY A 132 8.99 3.69 -25.02
N VAL A 133 9.85 3.98 -26.00
CA VAL A 133 9.48 4.84 -27.15
C VAL A 133 8.46 4.14 -28.07
N GLU A 134 8.60 2.84 -28.27
CA GLU A 134 7.69 2.05 -29.10
C GLU A 134 6.29 1.94 -28.47
N SER A 135 6.21 1.67 -27.17
CA SER A 135 4.96 1.63 -26.41
C SER A 135 4.25 3.00 -26.41
N ALA A 136 4.97 4.09 -26.16
CA ALA A 136 4.43 5.45 -26.28
C ALA A 136 3.93 5.77 -27.70
N THR A 137 4.65 5.31 -28.72
CA THR A 137 4.24 5.47 -30.13
C THR A 137 2.98 4.66 -30.46
N TRP A 138 2.84 3.47 -29.89
CA TRP A 138 1.62 2.67 -30.03
C TRP A 138 0.44 3.35 -29.34
N LEU A 139 0.61 3.80 -28.09
CA LEU A 139 -0.44 4.46 -27.31
C LEU A 139 -0.91 5.75 -27.99
N TYR A 140 0.03 6.58 -28.45
CA TYR A 140 -0.28 7.78 -29.24
C TYR A 140 -1.17 7.48 -30.45
N LYS A 141 -0.91 6.38 -31.16
CA LYS A 141 -1.74 5.98 -32.31
C LYS A 141 -3.14 5.55 -31.87
N GLN A 142 -3.30 4.90 -30.72
CA GLN A 142 -4.62 4.57 -30.19
C GLN A 142 -5.41 5.84 -29.84
N VAL A 143 -4.80 6.77 -29.12
CA VAL A 143 -5.41 8.06 -28.75
C VAL A 143 -5.80 8.87 -29.99
N GLN A 144 -4.90 9.00 -30.97
CA GLN A 144 -5.17 9.67 -32.24
C GLN A 144 -6.33 9.01 -32.99
N LYS A 145 -6.39 7.67 -33.00
CA LYS A 145 -7.48 6.93 -33.62
C LYS A 145 -8.82 7.23 -32.94
N VAL A 146 -8.85 7.26 -31.61
CA VAL A 146 -10.07 7.56 -30.83
C VAL A 146 -10.62 8.93 -31.20
N VAL A 147 -9.75 9.95 -31.23
CA VAL A 147 -10.14 11.32 -31.58
C VAL A 147 -10.64 11.39 -33.02
N HIS A 148 -9.92 10.79 -33.96
CA HIS A 148 -10.31 10.79 -35.38
C HIS A 148 -11.63 10.06 -35.64
N ASP A 149 -11.81 8.85 -35.10
CA ASP A 149 -13.02 8.05 -35.32
C ASP A 149 -14.28 8.75 -34.76
N SER A 150 -14.13 9.59 -33.74
CA SER A 150 -15.22 10.39 -33.18
C SER A 150 -15.61 11.61 -34.02
N GLY A 151 -14.75 12.02 -34.97
CA GLY A 151 -14.89 13.27 -35.73
C GLY A 151 -14.59 14.54 -34.93
N ALA A 152 -14.05 14.42 -33.71
CA ALA A 152 -13.76 15.57 -32.86
C ALA A 152 -12.60 16.43 -33.39
N ASP A 153 -11.71 15.84 -34.20
CA ASP A 153 -10.63 16.55 -34.89
C ASP A 153 -11.17 17.62 -35.85
N ALA A 154 -12.29 17.36 -36.53
CA ALA A 154 -12.98 18.34 -37.37
C ALA A 154 -13.51 19.54 -36.58
N SER A 155 -13.63 19.40 -35.25
CA SER A 155 -14.06 20.45 -34.33
C SER A 155 -12.92 21.00 -33.47
N GLY A 156 -11.67 20.70 -33.84
CA GLY A 156 -10.48 21.27 -33.23
C GLY A 156 -9.85 20.44 -32.09
N ALA A 157 -10.31 19.21 -31.85
CA ALA A 157 -9.59 18.31 -30.95
C ALA A 157 -8.23 17.93 -31.54
N SER A 158 -7.19 17.88 -30.70
CA SER A 158 -5.81 17.55 -31.10
C SER A 158 -5.22 16.45 -30.22
N VAL A 159 -4.22 15.75 -30.76
CA VAL A 159 -3.38 14.80 -30.02
C VAL A 159 -1.93 15.14 -30.31
N GLU A 160 -1.18 15.50 -29.28
CA GLU A 160 0.17 16.04 -29.39
C GLU A 160 1.18 15.19 -28.64
N LYS A 161 2.41 15.16 -29.17
CA LYS A 161 3.57 14.58 -28.51
C LYS A 161 4.32 15.69 -27.79
N PHE A 162 4.32 15.67 -26.47
CA PHE A 162 5.17 16.52 -25.66
C PHE A 162 6.56 15.89 -25.56
N ALA A 163 7.52 16.47 -26.27
CA ALA A 163 8.87 15.90 -26.39
C ALA A 163 9.71 16.10 -25.13
N HIS A 164 10.50 15.07 -24.80
CA HIS A 164 11.43 15.06 -23.67
C HIS A 164 12.83 14.64 -24.13
N PRO A 165 13.90 15.02 -23.41
CA PRO A 165 15.29 14.72 -23.80
C PRO A 165 15.65 13.23 -23.74
N TRP A 166 14.87 12.39 -23.04
CA TRP A 166 15.12 10.95 -22.91
C TRP A 166 14.45 10.09 -23.99
N GLY A 167 13.76 10.69 -24.95
CA GLY A 167 13.19 9.99 -26.12
C GLY A 167 11.72 9.62 -25.98
N GLN A 168 11.31 8.95 -24.90
CA GLN A 168 9.88 8.69 -24.65
C GLN A 168 9.16 10.02 -24.40
N PHE A 169 8.07 10.28 -25.13
CA PHE A 169 7.32 11.53 -25.07
C PHE A 169 6.05 11.36 -24.24
N SER A 170 5.55 12.44 -23.62
CA SER A 170 4.20 12.45 -23.04
C SER A 170 3.16 12.71 -24.13
N ILE A 171 1.94 12.21 -23.96
CA ILE A 171 0.83 12.38 -24.90
C ILE A 171 -0.20 13.31 -24.28
N ILE A 172 -0.62 14.33 -25.02
CA ILE A 172 -1.69 15.24 -24.61
C ILE A 172 -2.78 15.21 -25.67
N ALA A 173 -3.96 14.68 -25.33
CA ALA A 173 -5.16 14.83 -26.15
C ALA A 173 -5.99 15.98 -25.61
N ARG A 174 -6.23 17.00 -26.44
CA ARG A 174 -6.95 18.22 -26.07
C ARG A 174 -8.26 18.30 -26.82
N ILE A 175 -9.36 18.43 -26.09
CA ILE A 175 -10.70 18.69 -26.62
C ILE A 175 -11.06 20.14 -26.26
N PRO A 176 -11.16 21.06 -27.24
CA PRO A 176 -11.45 22.46 -26.94
C PRO A 176 -12.86 22.62 -26.36
N GLY A 177 -12.99 23.47 -25.35
CA GLY A 177 -14.29 23.93 -24.86
C GLY A 177 -14.59 25.37 -25.30
N VAL A 178 -15.74 25.88 -24.87
CA VAL A 178 -16.15 27.27 -25.06
C VAL A 178 -15.25 28.22 -24.27
N SER A 179 -14.75 27.80 -23.10
CA SER A 179 -13.77 28.54 -22.30
C SER A 179 -12.40 27.87 -22.31
N ASN A 180 -11.38 28.66 -21.96
CA ASN A 180 -10.00 28.21 -21.77
C ASN A 180 -9.74 27.60 -20.39
N LYS A 181 -10.77 27.45 -19.54
CA LYS A 181 -10.68 26.70 -18.30
C LYS A 181 -10.48 25.22 -18.65
N THR A 182 -9.48 24.59 -18.07
CA THR A 182 -9.07 23.23 -18.43
C THR A 182 -9.35 22.25 -17.28
N VAL A 183 -9.90 21.09 -17.60
CA VAL A 183 -9.95 19.91 -16.72
C VAL A 183 -9.03 18.85 -17.30
N VAL A 184 -8.16 18.28 -16.47
CA VAL A 184 -7.13 17.31 -16.87
C VAL A 184 -7.43 15.95 -16.24
N LEU A 185 -7.38 14.89 -17.03
CA LEU A 185 -7.27 13.50 -16.56
C LEU A 185 -5.88 12.98 -16.92
N GLY A 186 -5.19 12.35 -15.97
CA GLY A 186 -3.81 11.88 -16.11
C GLY A 186 -3.63 10.42 -15.69
N ALA A 187 -2.64 9.79 -16.31
CA ALA A 187 -2.07 8.49 -15.98
C ALA A 187 -0.61 8.49 -16.48
N HIS A 188 0.26 7.61 -15.98
CA HIS A 188 1.60 7.47 -16.57
C HIS A 188 1.71 6.23 -17.46
N GLN A 189 2.58 6.30 -18.45
CA GLN A 189 2.66 5.29 -19.50
C GLN A 189 3.90 4.40 -19.39
N ASP A 190 4.89 4.81 -18.60
CA ASP A 190 6.10 4.04 -18.40
C ASP A 190 5.90 2.88 -17.41
N SER A 191 6.95 2.09 -17.23
CA SER A 191 7.04 1.04 -16.23
C SER A 191 8.51 0.79 -15.93
N ILE A 192 8.82 0.26 -14.76
CA ILE A 192 10.20 -0.02 -14.38
C ILE A 192 10.40 -1.42 -13.83
N ASN A 193 11.63 -1.92 -14.01
CA ASN A 193 12.17 -3.03 -13.23
C ASN A 193 13.36 -2.51 -12.43
N LEU A 194 13.26 -2.47 -11.10
CA LEU A 194 14.24 -1.79 -10.24
C LEU A 194 15.66 -2.37 -10.28
N PHE A 195 15.85 -3.63 -10.72
CA PHE A 195 17.17 -4.24 -10.78
C PHE A 195 17.98 -3.83 -12.00
N LEU A 196 17.35 -3.83 -13.18
CA LEU A 196 17.96 -3.39 -14.44
C LEU A 196 16.86 -2.78 -15.35
N PRO A 197 16.49 -1.50 -15.13
CA PRO A 197 15.33 -0.85 -15.74
C PRO A 197 15.20 -0.98 -17.26
N SER A 198 16.33 -0.97 -17.97
CA SER A 198 16.38 -1.04 -19.43
C SER A 198 16.55 -2.46 -19.99
N LEU A 199 16.84 -3.47 -19.16
CA LEU A 199 17.19 -4.83 -19.61
C LEU A 199 16.16 -5.87 -19.20
N LEU A 200 15.60 -5.75 -18.00
CA LEU A 200 14.65 -6.71 -17.47
C LEU A 200 13.23 -6.34 -17.85
N ALA A 201 12.37 -7.36 -17.92
CA ALA A 201 10.98 -7.15 -18.27
C ALA A 201 10.25 -6.39 -17.16
N ALA A 202 9.38 -5.47 -17.57
CA ALA A 202 8.46 -4.72 -16.72
C ALA A 202 7.11 -4.63 -17.43
N PRO A 203 6.25 -5.67 -17.33
CA PRO A 203 4.95 -5.67 -17.98
C PRO A 203 4.06 -4.50 -17.55
N GLY A 204 4.21 -4.02 -16.30
CA GLY A 204 3.50 -2.86 -15.76
C GLY A 204 2.00 -2.89 -16.04
N ALA A 205 1.33 -3.99 -15.67
CA ALA A 205 -0.08 -4.19 -16.00
C ALA A 205 -0.98 -3.34 -15.11
N ASP A 206 -0.70 -3.31 -13.81
CA ASP A 206 -1.46 -2.51 -12.87
C ASP A 206 -0.86 -1.11 -12.78
N ASP A 207 0.40 -1.01 -12.36
CA ASP A 207 1.23 0.20 -12.37
C ASP A 207 1.90 0.43 -13.74
N ASP A 208 1.70 1.59 -14.36
CA ASP A 208 0.34 2.13 -14.56
C ASP A 208 -0.31 1.79 -15.91
N GLY A 209 -0.19 0.53 -16.33
CA GLY A 209 -0.93 0.03 -17.49
C GLY A 209 -2.45 0.19 -17.31
N SER A 210 -2.94 -0.03 -16.09
CA SER A 210 -4.37 -0.01 -15.79
C SER A 210 -4.96 1.41 -15.83
N GLY A 211 -4.34 2.40 -15.18
CA GLY A 211 -4.74 3.80 -15.24
C GLY A 211 -4.68 4.35 -16.67
N THR A 212 -3.63 3.99 -17.42
CA THR A 212 -3.46 4.33 -18.84
C THR A 212 -4.66 3.90 -19.69
N VAL A 213 -5.13 2.66 -19.57
CA VAL A 213 -6.27 2.17 -20.36
C VAL A 213 -7.63 2.64 -19.81
N THR A 214 -7.72 2.89 -18.50
CA THR A 214 -8.89 3.51 -17.86
C THR A 214 -9.18 4.88 -18.46
N ILE A 215 -8.17 5.76 -18.55
CA ILE A 215 -8.38 7.10 -19.12
C ILE A 215 -8.53 7.06 -20.66
N LEU A 216 -8.00 6.04 -21.34
CA LEU A 216 -8.22 5.83 -22.78
C LEU A 216 -9.67 5.43 -23.09
N GLU A 217 -10.25 4.53 -22.31
CA GLU A 217 -11.66 4.15 -22.47
C GLU A 217 -12.59 5.29 -22.04
N ALA A 218 -12.23 6.06 -21.00
CA ALA A 218 -12.94 7.28 -20.64
C ALA A 218 -12.97 8.29 -21.80
N LEU A 219 -11.85 8.49 -22.52
CA LEU A 219 -11.81 9.33 -23.72
C LEU A 219 -12.75 8.80 -24.82
N ARG A 220 -12.73 7.48 -25.09
CA ARG A 220 -13.65 6.84 -26.07
C ARG A 220 -15.11 7.08 -25.72
N GLY A 221 -15.48 6.91 -24.44
CA GLY A 221 -16.83 7.14 -23.95
C GLY A 221 -17.22 8.61 -24.05
N LEU A 222 -16.37 9.51 -23.58
CA LEU A 222 -16.64 10.94 -23.52
C LEU A 222 -16.90 11.56 -24.90
N LEU A 223 -16.15 11.14 -25.91
CA LEU A 223 -16.30 11.63 -27.30
C LEU A 223 -17.56 11.12 -28.01
N LYS A 224 -18.34 10.22 -27.40
CA LYS A 224 -19.70 9.90 -27.88
C LYS A 224 -20.69 11.03 -27.62
N SER A 225 -20.38 11.95 -26.70
CA SER A 225 -21.18 13.14 -26.47
C SER A 225 -20.97 14.15 -27.59
N GLU A 226 -22.00 14.43 -28.38
CA GLU A 226 -21.97 15.41 -29.47
C GLU A 226 -21.55 16.81 -28.98
N VAL A 227 -21.96 17.19 -27.77
CA VAL A 227 -21.58 18.48 -27.17
C VAL A 227 -20.06 18.55 -26.94
N ILE A 228 -19.44 17.45 -26.53
CA ILE A 228 -18.01 17.40 -26.24
C ILE A 228 -17.21 17.25 -27.53
N SER A 229 -17.59 16.30 -28.40
CA SER A 229 -16.87 16.07 -29.66
C SER A 229 -16.95 17.26 -30.62
N GLN A 230 -17.99 18.09 -30.54
CA GLN A 230 -18.08 19.33 -31.32
C GLN A 230 -17.45 20.55 -30.64
N GLY A 231 -16.72 20.37 -29.54
CA GLY A 231 -16.04 21.45 -28.82
C GLY A 231 -16.96 22.48 -28.17
N LYS A 232 -18.19 22.07 -27.83
CA LYS A 232 -19.23 22.93 -27.21
C LYS A 232 -19.33 22.74 -25.70
N ALA A 233 -18.46 21.93 -25.10
CA ALA A 233 -18.38 21.78 -23.65
C ALA A 233 -17.99 23.12 -22.98
N PRO A 234 -18.46 23.43 -21.76
CA PRO A 234 -18.11 24.70 -21.10
C PRO A 234 -16.60 24.89 -20.88
N ASN A 235 -15.91 23.81 -20.55
CA ASN A 235 -14.48 23.79 -20.27
C ASN A 235 -13.75 22.99 -21.34
N THR A 236 -12.50 23.35 -21.57
CA THR A 236 -11.55 22.50 -22.29
C THR A 236 -11.25 21.26 -21.45
N ILE A 237 -11.08 20.11 -22.11
CA ILE A 237 -10.74 18.84 -21.46
C ILE A 237 -9.43 18.33 -22.05
N GLU A 238 -8.51 17.90 -21.20
CA GLU A 238 -7.26 17.28 -21.60
C GLU A 238 -7.09 15.90 -20.97
N PHE A 239 -6.56 14.96 -21.76
CA PHE A 239 -6.15 13.64 -21.32
C PHE A 239 -4.64 13.51 -21.51
N HIS A 240 -3.94 13.20 -20.43
CA HIS A 240 -2.48 13.16 -20.39
C HIS A 240 -2.01 11.73 -20.10
N TRP A 241 -1.02 11.28 -20.88
CA TRP A 241 -0.22 10.10 -20.57
C TRP A 241 1.22 10.54 -20.36
N TYR A 242 1.66 10.56 -19.11
CA TYR A 242 2.97 11.07 -18.74
C TYR A 242 4.07 10.06 -19.06
N SER A 243 5.29 10.55 -19.25
CA SER A 243 6.48 9.74 -19.46
C SER A 243 7.40 9.97 -18.28
N ALA A 244 8.16 8.95 -17.89
CA ALA A 244 9.15 9.08 -16.83
C ALA A 244 8.55 9.51 -15.48
N GLU A 245 7.35 9.01 -15.14
CA GLU A 245 6.86 9.06 -13.76
C GLU A 245 7.88 8.34 -12.86
N GLU A 246 8.30 7.16 -13.31
CA GLU A 246 9.22 6.28 -12.61
C GLU A 246 10.64 6.86 -12.47
N GLY A 247 10.92 7.95 -13.18
CA GLY A 247 12.16 8.72 -13.08
C GLY A 247 12.15 9.80 -11.99
N GLY A 248 11.01 10.00 -11.32
CA GLY A 248 10.73 11.10 -10.39
C GLY A 248 9.81 12.16 -10.99
N MET A 249 8.68 11.76 -11.58
CA MET A 249 7.64 12.62 -12.20
C MET A 249 8.18 13.58 -13.26
N LEU A 250 9.21 13.19 -14.00
CA LEU A 250 9.93 14.08 -14.92
C LEU A 250 9.02 14.62 -16.03
N GLY A 251 8.18 13.77 -16.62
CA GLY A 251 7.29 14.17 -17.72
C GLY A 251 6.16 15.09 -17.26
N SER A 252 5.45 14.76 -16.18
CA SER A 252 4.36 15.61 -15.68
C SER A 252 4.88 16.95 -15.17
N GLN A 253 6.07 17.00 -14.55
CA GLN A 253 6.72 18.25 -14.20
C GLN A 253 6.96 19.14 -15.42
N ALA A 254 7.54 18.60 -16.49
CA ALA A 254 7.79 19.36 -17.70
C ALA A 254 6.49 19.89 -18.33
N VAL A 255 5.43 19.05 -18.34
CA VAL A 255 4.10 19.43 -18.83
C VAL A 255 3.51 20.57 -18.00
N PHE A 256 3.41 20.44 -16.67
CA PHE A 256 2.78 21.44 -15.82
C PHE A 256 3.63 22.72 -15.67
N SER A 257 4.95 22.61 -15.76
CA SER A 257 5.86 23.75 -15.90
C SER A 257 5.54 24.56 -17.15
N LYS A 258 5.39 23.88 -18.30
CA LYS A 258 4.99 24.53 -19.56
C LYS A 258 3.60 25.14 -19.46
N HIS A 259 2.63 24.44 -18.87
CA HIS A 259 1.28 24.98 -18.62
C HIS A 259 1.34 26.26 -17.80
N LYS A 260 2.18 26.30 -16.76
CA LYS A 260 2.37 27.49 -15.93
C LYS A 260 2.96 28.65 -16.73
N GLN A 261 3.97 28.38 -17.56
CA GLN A 261 4.58 29.38 -18.45
C GLN A 261 3.57 29.94 -19.46
N ASP A 262 2.74 29.06 -20.01
CA ASP A 262 1.69 29.40 -20.98
C ASP A 262 0.43 29.98 -20.32
N LYS A 263 0.37 30.00 -18.98
CA LYS A 263 -0.76 30.46 -18.18
C LYS A 263 -2.07 29.70 -18.50
N VAL A 264 -1.96 28.39 -18.67
CA VAL A 264 -3.14 27.51 -18.82
C VAL A 264 -3.96 27.55 -17.53
N ASP A 265 -5.27 27.75 -17.67
CA ASP A 265 -6.17 27.90 -16.52
C ASP A 265 -6.76 26.56 -16.08
N VAL A 266 -5.91 25.69 -15.52
CA VAL A 266 -6.31 24.35 -15.04
C VAL A 266 -7.16 24.49 -13.77
N LYS A 267 -8.35 23.89 -13.79
CA LYS A 267 -9.34 23.91 -12.71
C LYS A 267 -9.45 22.62 -11.93
N ALA A 268 -9.01 21.51 -12.51
CA ALA A 268 -8.94 20.22 -11.84
C ALA A 268 -7.98 19.32 -12.61
N MET A 269 -7.19 18.55 -11.89
CA MET A 269 -6.41 17.44 -12.41
C MET A 269 -6.78 16.19 -11.61
N LEU A 270 -7.20 15.12 -12.28
CA LEU A 270 -7.43 13.82 -11.66
C LEU A 270 -6.37 12.84 -12.17
N GLN A 271 -5.54 12.32 -11.27
CA GLN A 271 -4.62 11.21 -11.56
C GLN A 271 -5.33 9.88 -11.34
N GLN A 272 -5.13 8.96 -12.28
CA GLN A 272 -5.52 7.56 -12.19
C GLN A 272 -4.25 6.73 -12.23
N ASP A 273 -3.95 6.03 -11.14
CA ASP A 273 -2.74 5.25 -10.99
C ASP A 273 -3.05 3.98 -10.20
N MET A 274 -2.78 2.82 -10.80
CA MET A 274 -3.18 1.49 -10.28
C MET A 274 -4.70 1.40 -10.05
N THR A 275 -5.44 1.16 -11.13
CA THR A 275 -6.92 1.13 -11.16
C THR A 275 -7.50 -0.26 -11.47
N GLY A 276 -6.65 -1.26 -11.66
CA GLY A 276 -7.05 -2.55 -12.24
C GLY A 276 -7.27 -3.67 -11.23
N TYR A 277 -6.65 -3.62 -10.05
CA TYR A 277 -6.48 -4.78 -9.21
C TYR A 277 -7.38 -4.81 -7.95
N THR A 278 -8.65 -5.20 -8.15
CA THR A 278 -9.62 -5.38 -7.05
C THR A 278 -9.61 -6.78 -6.42
N LYS A 279 -8.90 -7.73 -7.04
CA LYS A 279 -8.98 -9.15 -6.69
C LYS A 279 -8.61 -9.39 -5.24
N GLY A 280 -7.55 -8.81 -4.72
CA GLY A 280 -7.18 -9.00 -3.31
C GLY A 280 -8.16 -8.35 -2.32
N SER A 281 -8.93 -7.33 -2.71
CA SER A 281 -10.05 -6.77 -1.91
C SER A 281 -11.30 -7.68 -1.96
N LEU A 282 -11.62 -8.24 -3.13
CA LEU A 282 -12.71 -9.21 -3.32
C LEU A 282 -12.44 -10.55 -2.65
N ASP A 283 -11.23 -11.06 -2.86
CA ASP A 283 -10.65 -12.19 -2.15
C ASP A 283 -10.59 -11.86 -0.66
N ALA A 284 -10.53 -10.56 -0.30
CA ALA A 284 -10.69 -10.11 1.06
C ALA A 284 -12.14 -10.10 1.60
N GLY A 285 -13.13 -10.43 0.78
CA GLY A 285 -14.56 -10.26 1.06
C GLY A 285 -14.92 -8.87 1.55
N LEU A 286 -14.11 -7.87 1.20
CA LEU A 286 -14.56 -6.49 1.17
C LEU A 286 -15.40 -6.28 -0.08
N ASP A 287 -16.23 -5.27 -0.02
CA ASP A 287 -16.74 -4.66 -1.24
C ASP A 287 -15.57 -4.04 -2.01
N GLU A 288 -15.61 -4.14 -3.34
CA GLU A 288 -14.72 -3.32 -4.17
C GLU A 288 -14.88 -1.85 -3.77
N ALA A 289 -13.77 -1.14 -3.70
CA ALA A 289 -13.76 0.27 -3.40
C ALA A 289 -12.65 0.96 -4.19
N ILE A 290 -12.90 2.22 -4.56
CA ILE A 290 -11.91 3.10 -5.15
C ILE A 290 -11.12 3.75 -4.01
N GLY A 291 -9.81 3.54 -3.94
CA GLY A 291 -8.94 4.29 -3.06
C GLY A 291 -8.92 5.76 -3.47
N VAL A 292 -9.17 6.67 -2.53
CA VAL A 292 -9.16 8.13 -2.77
C VAL A 292 -8.07 8.76 -1.92
N MET A 293 -7.10 9.37 -2.58
CA MET A 293 -5.95 9.97 -1.92
C MET A 293 -6.34 11.17 -1.06
N THR A 294 -5.77 11.28 0.15
CA THR A 294 -6.11 12.35 1.11
C THR A 294 -4.94 13.26 1.50
N ASP A 295 -3.71 12.90 1.15
CA ASP A 295 -2.50 13.69 1.36
C ASP A 295 -1.94 14.24 0.04
N TYR A 296 -1.31 15.42 0.10
CA TYR A 296 -0.69 16.12 -1.04
C TYR A 296 -1.62 16.39 -2.26
N VAL A 297 -2.94 16.46 -2.00
CA VAL A 297 -4.02 16.74 -2.96
C VAL A 297 -4.88 17.94 -2.52
N ASP A 298 -5.70 18.48 -3.42
CA ASP A 298 -6.66 19.54 -3.13
C ASP A 298 -7.91 19.00 -2.40
N PRO A 299 -8.20 19.46 -1.16
CA PRO A 299 -9.29 18.88 -0.36
C PRO A 299 -10.69 19.05 -0.94
N GLU A 300 -10.96 20.16 -1.64
CA GLU A 300 -12.29 20.43 -2.22
C GLU A 300 -12.51 19.59 -3.48
N LEU A 301 -11.48 19.43 -4.32
CA LEU A 301 -11.52 18.53 -5.46
C LEU A 301 -11.62 17.07 -5.02
N THR A 302 -10.91 16.66 -3.96
CA THR A 302 -11.04 15.32 -3.37
C THR A 302 -12.44 15.08 -2.84
N THR A 303 -13.07 16.08 -2.20
CA THR A 303 -14.46 15.98 -1.76
C THR A 303 -15.42 15.83 -2.94
N PHE A 304 -15.18 16.57 -4.04
CA PHE A 304 -15.94 16.43 -5.27
C PHE A 304 -15.76 15.05 -5.93
N LEU A 305 -14.56 14.48 -5.91
CA LEU A 305 -14.28 13.13 -6.38
C LEU A 305 -15.09 12.09 -5.60
N LYS A 306 -15.09 12.17 -4.27
CA LYS A 306 -15.90 11.30 -3.39
C LYS A 306 -17.40 11.38 -3.72
N ALA A 307 -17.92 12.59 -3.93
CA ALA A 307 -19.31 12.80 -4.34
C ALA A 307 -19.59 12.22 -5.74
N THR A 308 -18.63 12.33 -6.66
CA THR A 308 -18.72 11.75 -8.01
C THR A 308 -18.77 10.23 -7.95
N ILE A 309 -17.91 9.59 -7.16
CA ILE A 309 -17.89 8.13 -6.96
C ILE A 309 -19.26 7.66 -6.44
N ASN A 310 -19.77 8.28 -5.37
CA ASN A 310 -21.07 7.92 -4.79
C ASN A 310 -22.24 8.06 -5.78
N ALA A 311 -22.16 9.01 -6.72
CA ALA A 311 -23.24 9.27 -7.66
C ALA A 311 -23.22 8.35 -8.89
N TYR A 312 -22.04 7.93 -9.34
CA TYR A 312 -21.85 7.31 -10.67
C TYR A 312 -21.23 5.93 -10.65
N CYS A 313 -20.50 5.56 -9.60
CA CYS A 313 -19.83 4.26 -9.52
C CYS A 313 -20.75 3.24 -8.85
N ARG A 314 -20.60 1.96 -9.24
CA ARG A 314 -21.28 0.84 -8.59
C ARG A 314 -20.67 0.45 -7.25
N ILE A 315 -19.43 0.90 -7.04
CA ILE A 315 -18.58 0.58 -5.90
C ILE A 315 -18.26 1.88 -5.16
N GLY A 316 -18.06 1.79 -3.84
CA GLY A 316 -17.79 2.95 -2.99
C GLY A 316 -16.35 3.44 -3.11
N PHE A 317 -15.93 4.27 -2.15
CA PHE A 317 -14.53 4.66 -1.99
C PHE A 317 -14.02 4.36 -0.58
N ALA A 318 -12.70 4.24 -0.47
CA ALA A 318 -11.96 4.20 0.79
C ALA A 318 -10.91 5.32 0.78
N ASP A 319 -10.75 6.02 1.90
CA ASP A 319 -9.68 7.01 2.04
C ASP A 319 -8.32 6.30 2.12
N THR A 320 -7.36 6.76 1.34
CA THR A 320 -5.99 6.21 1.32
C THR A 320 -4.94 7.33 1.32
N ARG A 321 -3.68 6.96 1.53
CA ARG A 321 -2.51 7.85 1.54
C ARG A 321 -1.29 7.18 0.92
N CYS A 322 -0.39 7.95 0.34
CA CYS A 322 0.83 7.43 -0.30
C CYS A 322 2.08 8.29 -0.11
N GLY A 323 2.01 9.40 0.64
CA GLY A 323 3.17 10.25 0.90
C GLY A 323 3.45 11.27 -0.21
N TYR A 324 4.53 12.03 -0.02
CA TYR A 324 4.95 13.07 -0.96
C TYR A 324 5.58 12.44 -2.21
N ALA A 325 5.38 13.07 -3.38
CA ALA A 325 5.91 12.58 -4.65
C ALA A 325 5.43 11.16 -5.00
N CYS A 326 4.17 10.88 -4.68
CA CYS A 326 3.56 9.58 -4.88
C CYS A 326 3.22 9.27 -6.35
N SER A 327 2.69 10.25 -7.09
CA SER A 327 2.46 10.14 -8.54
C SER A 327 2.29 11.55 -9.15
N ASP A 328 1.90 11.64 -10.42
CA ASP A 328 1.91 12.87 -11.24
C ASP A 328 0.99 14.00 -10.73
N GLN A 329 0.00 13.71 -9.87
CA GLN A 329 -0.81 14.74 -9.19
C GLN A 329 0.08 15.70 -8.39
N THR A 330 1.23 15.22 -7.91
CA THR A 330 2.21 16.02 -7.17
C THR A 330 2.75 17.15 -8.05
N SER A 331 3.05 16.87 -9.32
CA SER A 331 3.52 17.87 -10.28
C SER A 331 2.47 18.97 -10.52
N ALA A 332 1.19 18.60 -10.66
CA ALA A 332 0.10 19.57 -10.78
C ALA A 332 -0.01 20.47 -9.53
N SER A 333 -0.01 19.87 -8.34
CA SER A 333 -0.02 20.57 -7.06
C SER A 333 1.16 21.54 -6.93
N LYS A 334 2.36 21.10 -7.29
CA LYS A 334 3.60 21.89 -7.24
C LYS A 334 3.49 23.16 -8.09
N TYR A 335 2.90 23.08 -9.29
CA TYR A 335 2.75 24.24 -10.17
C TYR A 335 1.51 25.12 -9.87
N GLY A 336 0.78 24.83 -8.79
CA GLY A 336 -0.31 25.66 -8.32
C GLY A 336 -1.70 25.24 -8.82
N TYR A 337 -1.86 24.00 -9.31
CA TYR A 337 -3.12 23.50 -9.84
C TYR A 337 -3.77 22.51 -8.88
N PRO A 338 -5.09 22.61 -8.62
CA PRO A 338 -5.82 21.64 -7.82
C PRO A 338 -5.76 20.24 -8.45
N SER A 339 -5.36 19.25 -7.67
CA SER A 339 -5.25 17.86 -8.10
C SER A 339 -5.85 16.89 -7.09
N ALA A 340 -6.35 15.75 -7.57
CA ALA A 340 -6.82 14.61 -6.77
C ALA A 340 -6.35 13.31 -7.42
N MET A 341 -6.40 12.20 -6.69
CA MET A 341 -5.93 10.89 -7.16
C MET A 341 -6.86 9.77 -6.69
N ALA A 342 -7.07 8.80 -7.57
CA ALA A 342 -7.76 7.54 -7.29
C ALA A 342 -6.83 6.34 -7.57
N THR A 343 -6.90 5.30 -6.73
CA THR A 343 -6.01 4.11 -6.75
C THR A 343 -6.65 2.89 -6.04
N GLU A 344 -5.88 1.83 -5.73
CA GLU A 344 -6.29 0.64 -4.93
C GLU A 344 -6.02 0.78 -3.40
N THR A 345 -6.25 -0.25 -2.54
CA THR A 345 -6.40 -0.06 -1.04
C THR A 345 -5.42 -0.83 -0.11
N GLU A 346 -5.11 -0.29 1.08
CA GLU A 346 -4.13 -0.85 2.05
C GLU A 346 -4.48 -2.20 2.70
N LEU A 347 -5.78 -2.50 2.88
CA LEU A 347 -6.23 -3.71 3.56
C LEU A 347 -5.85 -4.99 2.79
N GLN A 348 -5.80 -4.89 1.47
CA GLN A 348 -5.43 -5.98 0.58
C GLN A 348 -4.00 -6.48 0.83
N ILE A 349 -3.03 -5.55 0.86
CA ILE A 349 -1.63 -5.84 1.17
C ILE A 349 -1.51 -6.43 2.58
N ALA A 350 -2.19 -5.83 3.57
CA ALA A 350 -2.14 -6.30 4.95
C ALA A 350 -2.68 -7.73 5.11
N CYS A 351 -3.82 -8.07 4.48
CA CYS A 351 -4.36 -9.42 4.50
C CYS A 351 -3.45 -10.45 3.86
N LEU A 352 -2.90 -10.14 2.69
CA LEU A 352 -2.00 -11.03 1.97
C LEU A 352 -0.69 -11.26 2.74
N ALA A 353 -0.13 -10.20 3.32
CA ALA A 353 1.07 -10.29 4.16
C ALA A 353 0.85 -11.19 5.38
N VAL A 354 -0.26 -11.01 6.10
CA VAL A 354 -0.62 -11.84 7.27
C VAL A 354 -0.92 -13.28 6.84
N GLN A 355 -1.58 -13.52 5.71
CA GLN A 355 -1.82 -14.89 5.19
C GLN A 355 -0.50 -15.60 4.87
N ARG A 356 0.44 -14.92 4.21
CA ARG A 356 1.77 -15.50 3.89
C ARG A 356 2.56 -15.82 5.16
N ALA A 357 2.52 -14.96 6.16
CA ALA A 357 3.14 -15.21 7.46
C ALA A 357 2.44 -16.33 8.25
N ALA A 358 1.12 -16.42 8.23
CA ALA A 358 0.36 -17.53 8.80
C ALA A 358 0.74 -18.87 8.15
N LEU A 359 0.96 -18.88 6.83
CA LEU A 359 1.45 -20.06 6.11
C LEU A 359 2.86 -20.46 6.57
N LEU A 360 3.76 -19.49 6.75
CA LEU A 360 5.11 -19.71 7.29
C LEU A 360 5.06 -20.42 8.65
N THR A 361 4.26 -19.89 9.57
CA THR A 361 4.15 -20.42 10.94
C THR A 361 3.56 -21.84 10.95
N LYS A 362 2.56 -22.14 10.10
CA LYS A 362 1.99 -23.50 9.97
C LYS A 362 2.98 -24.50 9.35
N LYS A 363 3.75 -24.10 8.34
CA LYS A 363 4.83 -24.94 7.76
C LYS A 363 5.83 -25.34 8.83
N LEU A 364 6.18 -24.40 9.73
CA LEU A 364 7.13 -24.66 10.80
C LEU A 364 6.58 -25.63 11.87
N ILE A 365 5.35 -25.41 12.37
CA ILE A 365 4.71 -26.35 13.31
C ILE A 365 4.67 -27.77 12.71
N ALA A 366 4.30 -27.91 11.44
CA ALA A 366 4.25 -29.21 10.78
C ALA A 366 5.63 -29.88 10.68
N ALA A 367 6.71 -29.10 10.52
CA ALA A 367 8.08 -29.63 10.52
C ALA A 367 8.52 -30.09 11.92
N VAL A 368 8.15 -29.34 12.96
CA VAL A 368 8.37 -29.71 14.38
C VAL A 368 7.61 -30.99 14.73
N ASP A 369 6.35 -31.12 14.31
CA ASP A 369 5.53 -32.31 14.59
C ASP A 369 6.03 -33.58 13.88
N LYS A 370 6.66 -33.44 12.72
CA LYS A 370 7.32 -34.54 11.99
C LYS A 370 8.69 -34.92 12.59
N GLY A 371 9.12 -34.26 13.67
CA GLY A 371 10.42 -34.51 14.32
C GLY A 371 11.61 -34.03 13.49
N SER A 372 11.38 -33.17 12.49
CA SER A 372 12.47 -32.54 11.72
C SER A 372 13.16 -31.45 12.53
N LEU A 373 12.51 -30.92 13.57
CA LEU A 373 13.05 -29.96 14.53
C LEU A 373 12.72 -30.42 15.97
N ASP A 374 13.61 -30.13 16.93
CA ASP A 374 13.42 -30.52 18.34
C ASP A 374 12.34 -29.64 19.01
N LYS A 375 11.44 -30.27 19.77
CA LYS A 375 10.34 -29.62 20.53
C LYS A 375 10.78 -29.03 21.86
N SER A 376 11.95 -29.42 22.36
CA SER A 376 12.48 -29.01 23.68
C SER A 376 13.38 -27.77 23.64
N ASP A 377 13.65 -27.26 22.43
CA ASP A 377 14.43 -26.06 22.17
C ASP A 377 13.50 -24.91 21.76
N ASP A 378 13.75 -23.68 22.23
CA ASP A 378 12.97 -22.47 21.88
C ASP A 378 13.29 -21.96 20.45
N THR A 379 14.20 -22.63 19.75
CA THR A 379 14.55 -22.35 18.36
C THR A 379 13.34 -22.27 17.40
N PRO A 380 12.33 -23.16 17.42
CA PRO A 380 11.20 -23.09 16.49
C PRO A 380 10.37 -21.83 16.63
N VAL A 381 10.10 -21.35 17.85
CA VAL A 381 9.31 -20.12 18.00
C VAL A 381 10.10 -18.92 17.50
N THR A 382 11.38 -18.86 17.85
CA THR A 382 12.33 -17.86 17.36
C THR A 382 12.38 -17.77 15.82
N ILE A 383 12.35 -18.91 15.12
CA ILE A 383 12.32 -18.95 13.64
C ILE A 383 10.98 -18.40 13.09
N ALA A 384 9.86 -18.74 13.73
CA ALA A 384 8.54 -18.26 13.32
C ALA A 384 8.43 -16.74 13.48
N ASP A 385 8.84 -16.21 14.64
CA ASP A 385 8.80 -14.78 14.95
C ASP A 385 9.58 -13.96 13.93
N PHE A 386 10.87 -14.29 13.73
CA PHE A 386 11.71 -13.58 12.77
C PHE A 386 11.25 -13.75 11.32
N GLY A 387 10.82 -14.95 10.95
CA GLY A 387 10.35 -15.25 9.60
C GLY A 387 9.07 -14.49 9.25
N ALA A 388 8.09 -14.51 10.15
CA ALA A 388 6.83 -13.78 9.97
C ALA A 388 7.06 -12.26 9.98
N GLN A 389 7.84 -11.73 10.93
CA GLN A 389 8.15 -10.31 10.99
C GLN A 389 8.84 -9.83 9.70
N SER A 390 9.87 -10.54 9.24
CA SER A 390 10.58 -10.12 8.01
C SER A 390 9.70 -10.15 6.76
N LEU A 391 8.83 -11.16 6.59
CA LEU A 391 7.92 -11.24 5.44
C LEU A 391 6.83 -10.17 5.46
N ILE A 392 6.30 -9.83 6.63
CA ILE A 392 5.30 -8.78 6.79
C ILE A 392 5.94 -7.41 6.55
N ILE A 393 7.08 -7.13 7.19
CA ILE A 393 7.78 -5.86 7.03
C ILE A 393 8.24 -5.67 5.59
N ALA A 394 8.73 -6.72 4.90
CA ALA A 394 9.09 -6.63 3.48
C ALA A 394 7.92 -6.15 2.61
N ALA A 395 6.74 -6.74 2.80
CA ALA A 395 5.56 -6.38 2.02
C ALA A 395 5.06 -4.96 2.35
N ILE A 396 4.97 -4.63 3.64
CA ILE A 396 4.47 -3.34 4.10
C ILE A 396 5.43 -2.20 3.77
N HIS A 397 6.73 -2.37 3.99
CA HIS A 397 7.73 -1.35 3.69
C HIS A 397 7.86 -1.12 2.18
N ASN A 398 7.69 -2.15 1.35
CA ASN A 398 7.66 -1.96 -0.09
C ASN A 398 6.43 -1.17 -0.56
N ALA A 399 5.25 -1.46 -0.01
CA ALA A 399 4.01 -0.77 -0.37
C ALA A 399 3.88 0.63 0.27
N PHE A 400 4.42 0.80 1.48
CA PHE A 400 4.33 2.02 2.30
C PHE A 400 5.71 2.35 2.90
N PRO A 401 6.66 2.80 2.06
CA PRO A 401 8.06 2.97 2.46
C PRO A 401 8.32 4.08 3.48
N ASP A 402 7.46 5.10 3.47
CA ASP A 402 7.52 6.22 4.42
C ASP A 402 6.81 5.93 5.75
N ASP A 403 6.02 4.84 5.83
CA ASP A 403 5.30 4.50 7.06
C ASP A 403 6.28 3.95 8.12
N GLU A 404 6.07 4.36 9.36
CA GLU A 404 6.79 3.81 10.50
C GLU A 404 6.32 2.37 10.76
N ILE A 405 7.22 1.48 11.19
CA ILE A 405 6.87 0.09 11.49
C ILE A 405 7.38 -0.29 12.88
N VAL A 406 6.47 -0.77 13.73
CA VAL A 406 6.75 -1.31 15.06
C VAL A 406 6.54 -2.82 15.01
N GLY A 407 7.63 -3.58 15.12
CA GLY A 407 7.61 -5.03 15.30
C GLY A 407 8.23 -5.41 16.64
N GLU A 408 7.82 -6.55 17.19
CA GLU A 408 8.29 -7.04 18.49
C GLU A 408 9.79 -7.35 18.50
N GLU A 409 10.28 -7.97 17.44
CA GLU A 409 11.56 -8.68 17.42
C GLU A 409 12.75 -7.84 16.96
N ASP A 410 13.96 -8.20 17.42
CA ASP A 410 15.24 -7.65 16.94
C ASP A 410 16.20 -8.73 16.42
N SER A 411 17.11 -8.37 15.50
CA SER A 411 17.92 -9.38 14.81
C SER A 411 19.14 -9.89 15.60
N LYS A 412 19.38 -9.43 16.85
CA LYS A 412 20.63 -9.72 17.58
C LYS A 412 20.87 -11.21 17.75
N THR A 413 19.82 -11.98 18.03
CA THR A 413 19.90 -13.44 18.21
C THR A 413 20.33 -14.12 16.92
N LEU A 414 19.75 -13.75 15.77
CA LEU A 414 20.14 -14.30 14.47
C LEU A 414 21.58 -13.97 14.10
N ARG A 415 22.04 -12.75 14.40
CA ARG A 415 23.44 -12.34 14.16
C ARG A 415 24.43 -13.12 15.02
N ALA A 416 24.03 -13.54 16.22
CA ALA A 416 24.87 -14.34 17.12
C ALA A 416 24.87 -15.84 16.79
N GLN A 417 23.87 -16.33 16.04
CA GLN A 417 23.66 -17.77 15.80
C GLN A 417 23.51 -18.07 14.29
N PRO A 418 24.62 -18.34 13.57
CA PRO A 418 24.60 -18.58 12.13
C PRO A 418 23.67 -19.72 11.68
N ASP A 419 23.61 -20.82 12.43
CA ASP A 419 22.75 -21.96 12.09
C ASP A 419 21.26 -21.61 12.20
N LEU A 420 20.90 -20.74 13.16
CA LEU A 420 19.55 -20.23 13.34
C LEU A 420 19.17 -19.28 12.19
N LEU A 421 20.10 -18.40 11.81
CA LEU A 421 19.94 -17.52 10.65
C LEU A 421 19.73 -18.32 9.36
N GLU A 422 20.50 -19.38 9.15
CA GLU A 422 20.34 -20.24 7.97
C GLU A 422 18.95 -20.86 7.91
N ARG A 423 18.52 -21.47 9.01
CA ARG A 423 17.20 -22.11 9.09
C ARG A 423 16.04 -21.13 8.94
N THR A 424 16.19 -19.93 9.48
CA THR A 424 15.20 -18.86 9.32
C THR A 424 15.11 -18.43 7.86
N TRP A 425 16.26 -18.22 7.22
CA TRP A 425 16.35 -17.84 5.81
C TRP A 425 15.77 -18.91 4.87
N ASP A 426 16.06 -20.19 5.11
CA ASP A 426 15.52 -21.28 4.30
C ASP A 426 13.99 -21.32 4.38
N LEU A 427 13.41 -21.08 5.55
CA LEU A 427 11.96 -21.01 5.72
C LEU A 427 11.35 -19.78 5.04
N VAL A 428 11.96 -18.61 5.19
CA VAL A 428 11.51 -17.35 4.57
C VAL A 428 11.58 -17.44 3.06
N SER A 429 12.74 -17.80 2.50
CA SER A 429 12.96 -17.88 1.04
C SER A 429 12.15 -18.97 0.34
N SER A 430 11.69 -19.99 1.07
CA SER A 430 10.80 -21.04 0.54
C SER A 430 9.31 -20.80 0.78
N THR A 431 8.95 -19.73 1.51
CA THR A 431 7.55 -19.41 1.80
C THR A 431 7.01 -18.37 0.83
N ARG A 432 6.06 -18.82 0.02
CA ARG A 432 5.28 -18.01 -0.92
C ARG A 432 3.83 -18.51 -0.95
N LEU A 433 2.93 -17.66 -1.39
CA LEU A 433 1.56 -18.03 -1.75
C LEU A 433 1.58 -18.86 -3.05
N GLU A 434 0.60 -19.75 -3.18
CA GLU A 434 0.41 -20.60 -4.37
C GLU A 434 -0.16 -19.84 -5.57
N ASP A 435 -0.81 -18.71 -5.31
CA ASP A 435 -1.39 -17.82 -6.32
C ASP A 435 -0.35 -16.76 -6.72
N GLU A 436 0.18 -16.89 -7.94
CA GLU A 436 1.28 -16.06 -8.43
C GLU A 436 0.89 -14.57 -8.59
N GLU A 437 -0.39 -14.26 -8.79
CA GLU A 437 -0.87 -12.86 -8.84
C GLU A 437 -0.84 -12.24 -7.45
N SER A 438 -1.37 -12.95 -6.45
CA SER A 438 -1.34 -12.51 -5.06
C SER A 438 0.08 -12.40 -4.49
N GLU A 439 0.97 -13.33 -4.86
CA GLU A 439 2.36 -13.30 -4.40
C GLU A 439 3.13 -12.10 -4.98
N ARG A 440 2.85 -11.69 -6.22
CA ARG A 440 3.55 -10.57 -6.88
C ARG A 440 3.36 -9.22 -6.20
N LEU A 441 2.32 -9.07 -5.40
CA LEU A 441 2.05 -7.84 -4.64
C LEU A 441 2.87 -7.76 -3.36
N LEU A 442 3.47 -8.90 -2.96
CA LEU A 442 4.17 -9.02 -1.70
C LEU A 442 5.67 -9.15 -1.96
N THR A 443 6.41 -8.08 -1.71
CA THR A 443 7.88 -8.18 -1.66
C THR A 443 8.32 -9.11 -0.53
N ALA A 444 9.37 -9.89 -0.78
CA ALA A 444 10.02 -10.74 0.21
C ALA A 444 11.51 -10.37 0.28
N PRO A 445 12.19 -10.58 1.42
CA PRO A 445 13.62 -10.28 1.53
C PRO A 445 14.42 -11.07 0.49
N SER A 446 15.30 -10.40 -0.25
CA SER A 446 16.14 -11.00 -1.30
C SER A 446 17.43 -11.64 -0.77
N SER A 447 17.80 -11.32 0.48
CA SER A 447 18.99 -11.86 1.14
C SER A 447 18.83 -11.95 2.65
N LYS A 448 19.72 -12.71 3.31
CA LYS A 448 19.82 -12.78 4.78
C LYS A 448 20.07 -11.41 5.40
N ASP A 449 20.93 -10.61 4.78
CA ASP A 449 21.27 -9.28 5.30
C ASP A 449 20.05 -8.35 5.24
N GLU A 450 19.27 -8.42 4.17
CA GLU A 450 18.01 -7.69 4.06
C GLU A 450 16.97 -8.17 5.05
N MET A 451 16.82 -9.49 5.23
CA MET A 451 15.94 -10.07 6.24
C MET A 451 16.27 -9.53 7.64
N LEU A 452 17.56 -9.47 8.01
CA LEU A 452 18.02 -8.91 9.28
C LEU A 452 17.72 -7.41 9.40
N ARG A 453 17.91 -6.63 8.32
CA ARG A 453 17.57 -5.20 8.30
C ARG A 453 16.09 -4.94 8.49
N LEU A 454 15.23 -5.72 7.82
CA LEU A 454 13.78 -5.60 7.95
C LEU A 454 13.30 -5.94 9.37
N ILE A 455 13.88 -6.97 10.00
CA ILE A 455 13.60 -7.27 11.42
C ILE A 455 13.99 -6.07 12.28
N ASP A 456 15.20 -5.52 12.10
CA ASP A 456 15.69 -4.36 12.86
C ASP A 456 14.86 -3.09 12.61
N LEU A 457 14.29 -2.91 11.41
CA LEU A 457 13.39 -1.79 11.09
C LEU A 457 12.19 -1.78 12.05
N GLY A 458 11.54 -2.92 12.26
CA GLY A 458 10.46 -3.07 13.22
C GLY A 458 10.90 -2.87 14.67
N ALA A 459 12.09 -3.36 15.03
CA ALA A 459 12.65 -3.25 16.37
C ALA A 459 12.92 -1.79 16.79
N LEU A 460 13.34 -0.98 15.84
CA LEU A 460 13.71 0.42 16.06
C LEU A 460 12.51 1.36 16.01
N GLY A 461 11.41 0.94 15.38
CA GLY A 461 10.28 1.82 15.19
C GLY A 461 9.46 2.09 16.45
N ASN A 462 8.66 3.16 16.36
CA ASN A 462 7.90 3.66 17.50
C ASN A 462 6.62 4.36 17.06
N CYS A 463 5.47 4.08 17.70
CA CYS A 463 4.25 4.84 17.45
C CYS A 463 4.44 6.32 17.86
N LYS A 464 3.84 7.23 17.09
CA LYS A 464 4.01 8.69 17.29
C LYS A 464 2.64 9.39 17.39
N PRO A 465 2.56 10.57 18.04
CA PRO A 465 1.35 11.41 18.09
C PRO A 465 0.83 11.87 16.74
N ARG A 466 1.69 11.87 15.71
CA ARG A 466 1.33 12.19 14.33
C ARG A 466 1.97 11.22 13.37
N GLY A 467 1.29 10.96 12.26
CA GLY A 467 1.76 10.09 11.19
C GLY A 467 1.20 8.68 11.30
N ARG A 468 1.61 7.85 10.34
CA ARG A 468 1.19 6.47 10.18
C ARG A 468 2.22 5.51 10.77
N THR A 469 1.74 4.49 11.46
CA THR A 469 2.58 3.44 12.03
C THR A 469 1.89 2.09 11.89
N TRP A 470 2.55 1.17 11.20
CA TRP A 470 2.17 -0.24 11.23
C TRP A 470 2.70 -0.88 12.50
N VAL A 471 1.85 -1.64 13.18
CA VAL A 471 2.18 -2.33 14.42
C VAL A 471 1.92 -3.80 14.20
N LEU A 472 2.92 -4.64 14.45
CA LEU A 472 2.81 -6.08 14.24
C LEU A 472 3.36 -6.89 15.42
N ASP A 473 2.68 -7.99 15.69
CA ASP A 473 3.15 -9.08 16.53
C ASP A 473 3.23 -10.32 15.62
N PRO A 474 4.45 -10.83 15.33
CA PRO A 474 4.62 -11.90 14.37
C PRO A 474 4.05 -13.24 14.87
N VAL A 475 4.08 -13.52 16.18
CA VAL A 475 3.48 -14.69 16.82
C VAL A 475 3.00 -14.34 18.23
N ASP A 476 1.81 -13.75 18.32
CA ASP A 476 1.17 -13.52 19.62
C ASP A 476 0.75 -14.87 20.20
N GLY A 477 1.31 -15.20 21.36
CA GLY A 477 1.13 -16.48 22.02
C GLY A 477 2.24 -17.50 21.75
N THR A 478 3.49 -17.05 21.65
CA THR A 478 4.74 -17.84 21.64
C THR A 478 4.69 -19.12 22.50
N ALA A 479 4.20 -19.04 23.74
CA ALA A 479 4.17 -20.18 24.67
C ALA A 479 3.17 -21.28 24.25
N THR A 480 2.03 -20.89 23.68
CA THR A 480 0.99 -21.82 23.19
C THR A 480 1.31 -22.31 21.78
N PHE A 481 1.95 -21.49 20.95
CA PHE A 481 2.52 -21.88 19.66
C PHE A 481 3.43 -23.12 19.79
N MET A 482 4.36 -23.12 20.76
CA MET A 482 5.26 -24.26 21.00
C MET A 482 4.56 -25.56 21.41
N ARG A 483 3.34 -25.46 21.96
CA ARG A 483 2.50 -26.62 22.32
C ARG A 483 1.57 -27.05 21.18
N GLY A 484 1.61 -26.36 20.04
CA GLY A 484 0.65 -26.54 18.95
C GLY A 484 -0.78 -26.18 19.37
N GLN A 485 -0.93 -25.25 20.31
CA GLN A 485 -2.20 -24.68 20.76
C GLN A 485 -2.48 -23.37 20.00
N GLN A 486 -3.29 -22.47 20.54
CA GLN A 486 -3.75 -21.28 19.82
C GLN A 486 -2.66 -20.19 19.80
N TYR A 487 -2.58 -19.46 18.68
CA TYR A 487 -1.69 -18.30 18.50
C TYR A 487 -2.24 -17.42 17.38
N ALA A 488 -1.71 -16.20 17.26
CA ALA A 488 -2.10 -15.27 16.22
C ALA A 488 -0.90 -14.61 15.53
N VAL A 489 -1.10 -14.20 14.27
CA VAL A 489 -0.19 -13.33 13.52
C VAL A 489 -0.93 -12.01 13.32
N CYS A 490 -0.38 -10.91 13.81
CA CYS A 490 -1.15 -9.67 13.99
C CYS A 490 -0.49 -8.51 13.28
N LEU A 491 -1.32 -7.71 12.60
CA LEU A 491 -0.91 -6.48 11.94
C LEU A 491 -2.02 -5.44 12.10
N GLY A 492 -1.67 -4.20 12.43
CA GLY A 492 -2.61 -3.09 12.39
C GLY A 492 -1.94 -1.80 11.99
N LEU A 493 -2.74 -0.88 11.47
CA LEU A 493 -2.34 0.48 11.11
C LEU A 493 -2.87 1.44 12.15
N VAL A 494 -1.98 2.28 12.69
CA VAL A 494 -2.29 3.39 13.58
C VAL A 494 -1.97 4.69 12.86
N GLU A 495 -2.90 5.63 12.87
CA GLU A 495 -2.71 6.99 12.37
C GLU A 495 -3.10 7.99 13.46
N ASP A 496 -2.18 8.91 13.78
CA ASP A 496 -2.38 9.95 14.80
C ASP A 496 -2.91 9.39 16.13
N GLY A 497 -2.35 8.24 16.55
CA GLY A 497 -2.73 7.53 17.77
C GLY A 497 -4.01 6.69 17.71
N LYS A 498 -4.70 6.67 16.56
CA LYS A 498 -5.96 5.92 16.37
C LYS A 498 -5.78 4.76 15.42
N GLN A 499 -6.37 3.61 15.74
CA GLN A 499 -6.35 2.45 14.85
C GLN A 499 -7.23 2.70 13.61
N LYS A 500 -6.71 2.37 12.43
CA LYS A 500 -7.37 2.51 11.13
C LYS A 500 -7.68 1.17 10.48
N LEU A 501 -6.80 0.22 10.66
CA LEU A 501 -6.90 -1.13 10.12
C LEU A 501 -6.38 -2.13 11.15
N GLY A 502 -7.02 -3.30 11.22
CA GLY A 502 -6.60 -4.43 12.04
C GLY A 502 -6.78 -5.72 11.27
N VAL A 503 -5.75 -6.56 11.24
CA VAL A 503 -5.73 -7.87 10.59
C VAL A 503 -5.09 -8.88 11.53
N THR A 504 -5.81 -9.95 11.85
CA THR A 504 -5.36 -11.00 12.76
C THR A 504 -5.56 -12.35 12.09
N GLY A 505 -4.45 -12.98 11.69
CA GLY A 505 -4.43 -14.38 11.27
C GLY A 505 -4.44 -15.28 12.49
N CYS A 506 -5.35 -16.26 12.52
CA CYS A 506 -5.53 -17.20 13.63
C CYS A 506 -5.36 -18.64 13.11
N PRO A 507 -4.11 -19.11 12.91
CA PRO A 507 -3.87 -20.27 12.04
C PRO A 507 -4.33 -21.62 12.62
N ASN A 508 -4.63 -21.65 13.92
CA ASN A 508 -5.12 -22.82 14.64
C ASN A 508 -6.57 -22.64 15.14
N LEU A 509 -7.25 -21.56 14.76
CA LEU A 509 -8.62 -21.33 15.24
C LEU A 509 -9.62 -22.16 14.44
N ASN A 510 -10.32 -23.07 15.13
CA ASN A 510 -11.44 -23.83 14.58
C ASN A 510 -12.77 -23.30 15.13
N LEU A 511 -13.69 -22.92 14.25
CA LEU A 511 -15.00 -22.36 14.62
C LEU A 511 -16.12 -23.40 14.73
N GLU A 512 -15.93 -24.64 14.27
CA GLU A 512 -16.97 -25.67 14.22
C GLU A 512 -17.52 -26.04 15.61
N SER A 513 -16.69 -25.97 16.65
CA SER A 513 -17.10 -26.31 18.01
C SER A 513 -17.99 -25.25 18.67
N GLY A 514 -18.05 -24.04 18.11
CA GLY A 514 -18.70 -22.88 18.73
C GLY A 514 -18.01 -22.38 20.00
N SER A 515 -16.80 -22.88 20.31
CA SER A 515 -16.01 -22.51 21.48
C SER A 515 -14.55 -22.24 21.10
N VAL A 516 -13.92 -21.29 21.79
CA VAL A 516 -12.51 -20.96 21.59
C VAL A 516 -11.74 -21.38 22.83
N HIS A 517 -10.79 -22.30 22.66
CA HIS A 517 -9.98 -22.86 23.75
C HIS A 517 -8.62 -23.32 23.21
N GLU A 518 -7.58 -23.28 24.04
CA GLU A 518 -6.21 -23.68 23.68
C GLU A 518 -6.12 -25.11 23.11
N ASP A 519 -6.90 -26.02 23.70
CA ASP A 519 -6.92 -27.43 23.32
C ASP A 519 -7.76 -27.75 22.07
N LEU A 520 -8.49 -26.77 21.52
CA LEU A 520 -9.32 -26.91 20.32
C LEU A 520 -8.62 -26.34 19.08
N ALA A 521 -7.34 -26.68 18.92
CA ALA A 521 -6.51 -26.21 17.81
C ALA A 521 -6.80 -26.97 16.51
N ASP A 522 -7.00 -26.23 15.42
CA ASP A 522 -6.98 -26.77 14.06
C ASP A 522 -5.56 -27.18 13.67
N ARG A 523 -5.32 -28.49 13.65
CA ARG A 523 -4.02 -29.06 13.26
C ARG A 523 -3.92 -29.41 11.78
N ALA A 524 -5.03 -29.46 11.06
CA ALA A 524 -5.07 -29.95 9.68
C ALA A 524 -5.31 -28.84 8.66
N GLY A 525 -6.16 -27.87 8.99
CA GLY A 525 -6.42 -26.70 8.19
C GLY A 525 -5.51 -25.52 8.54
N HIS A 526 -5.89 -24.36 8.02
CA HIS A 526 -5.14 -23.12 8.12
C HIS A 526 -5.80 -22.10 9.06
N GLY A 527 -6.93 -22.43 9.69
CA GLY A 527 -7.68 -21.51 10.54
C GLY A 527 -8.30 -20.35 9.78
N VAL A 528 -8.42 -19.19 10.43
CA VAL A 528 -9.17 -18.04 9.91
C VAL A 528 -8.37 -16.75 9.99
N LEU A 529 -8.75 -15.77 9.16
CA LEU A 529 -8.26 -14.41 9.20
C LEU A 529 -9.43 -13.49 9.52
N ILE A 530 -9.30 -12.70 10.59
CA ILE A 530 -10.28 -11.70 11.01
C ILE A 530 -9.66 -10.32 10.80
N PHE A 531 -10.45 -9.37 10.29
CA PHE A 531 -9.97 -8.02 10.05
C PHE A 531 -11.09 -6.99 10.22
N ALA A 532 -10.69 -5.73 10.36
CA ALA A 532 -11.59 -4.59 10.54
C ALA A 532 -10.95 -3.31 10.00
N VAL A 533 -11.78 -2.43 9.44
CA VAL A 533 -11.42 -1.07 9.04
C VAL A 533 -12.28 -0.11 9.84
N ASP A 534 -11.69 0.98 10.36
CA ASP A 534 -12.37 2.02 11.14
C ASP A 534 -13.65 2.49 10.44
N GLY A 535 -14.80 2.23 11.07
CA GLY A 535 -16.14 2.58 10.59
C GLY A 535 -16.80 1.63 9.59
N GLN A 536 -16.16 0.51 9.21
CA GLN A 536 -16.65 -0.40 8.16
C GLN A 536 -17.09 -1.79 8.67
N GLY A 537 -17.05 -2.02 9.97
CA GLY A 537 -17.33 -3.31 10.59
C GLY A 537 -16.13 -4.27 10.55
N ALA A 538 -16.34 -5.45 11.14
CA ALA A 538 -15.36 -6.53 11.15
C ALA A 538 -15.82 -7.71 10.29
N TRP A 539 -14.85 -8.46 9.80
CA TRP A 539 -15.03 -9.48 8.77
C TRP A 539 -14.15 -10.68 9.07
N LEU A 540 -14.58 -11.84 8.59
CA LEU A 540 -13.90 -13.12 8.80
C LEU A 540 -13.81 -13.90 7.50
N ARG A 541 -12.65 -14.49 7.22
CA ARG A 541 -12.48 -15.47 6.14
C ARG A 541 -11.65 -16.67 6.59
N GLN A 542 -11.69 -17.73 5.81
CA GLN A 542 -10.74 -18.84 5.96
C GLN A 542 -9.36 -18.41 5.45
N LEU A 543 -8.31 -18.81 6.17
CA LEU A 543 -6.94 -18.68 5.66
C LEU A 543 -6.71 -19.69 4.55
N GLY A 544 -6.04 -19.27 3.49
CA GLY A 544 -5.67 -20.11 2.35
C GLY A 544 -4.16 -20.16 2.13
N THR A 545 -3.76 -20.94 1.12
CA THR A 545 -2.37 -21.04 0.64
C THR A 545 -2.10 -20.16 -0.57
N GLY A 546 -3.14 -19.70 -1.29
CA GLY A 546 -3.03 -18.90 -2.52
C GLY A 546 -3.64 -17.51 -2.36
N SER A 547 -4.62 -17.18 -3.20
CA SER A 547 -5.41 -15.95 -3.08
C SER A 547 -6.20 -15.93 -1.76
N LEU A 548 -6.69 -14.75 -1.35
CA LEU A 548 -7.54 -14.66 -0.18
C LEU A 548 -8.91 -15.31 -0.49
N LEU A 549 -9.50 -15.98 0.49
CA LEU A 549 -10.82 -16.61 0.33
C LEU A 549 -11.93 -15.62 0.71
N PRO A 550 -13.14 -15.71 0.11
CA PRO A 550 -14.22 -14.78 0.42
C PRO A 550 -14.46 -14.61 1.92
N ALA A 551 -14.58 -13.35 2.36
CA ALA A 551 -14.94 -13.03 3.74
C ALA A 551 -16.44 -12.91 3.94
N THR A 552 -16.84 -13.12 5.18
CA THR A 552 -18.19 -12.93 5.69
C THR A 552 -18.16 -11.83 6.75
N ARG A 553 -19.10 -10.89 6.67
CA ARG A 553 -19.25 -9.85 7.68
C ARG A 553 -19.64 -10.47 9.01
N LEU A 554 -18.97 -10.05 10.08
CA LEU A 554 -19.32 -10.46 11.44
C LEU A 554 -20.42 -9.54 11.98
N GLU A 555 -21.46 -10.14 12.54
CA GLU A 555 -22.55 -9.38 13.16
C GLU A 555 -22.08 -8.66 14.43
N PRO A 556 -22.55 -7.42 14.69
CA PRO A 556 -22.30 -6.72 15.94
C PRO A 556 -22.66 -7.58 17.16
N LYS A 557 -21.87 -7.46 18.24
CA LYS A 557 -22.09 -8.26 19.45
C LYS A 557 -23.36 -7.81 20.17
N SER A 558 -24.08 -8.80 20.68
CA SER A 558 -25.28 -8.59 21.49
C SER A 558 -24.96 -7.73 22.71
N GLN A 559 -25.87 -6.82 23.00
CA GLN A 559 -25.79 -6.00 24.20
C GLN A 559 -26.29 -6.81 25.41
N ILE A 560 -25.63 -6.65 26.55
CA ILE A 560 -25.97 -7.31 27.81
C ILE A 560 -26.05 -6.25 28.91
N THR A 561 -26.94 -6.41 29.89
CA THR A 561 -27.10 -5.45 31.00
C THR A 561 -26.86 -6.06 32.37
N GLU A 562 -26.98 -7.39 32.49
CA GLU A 562 -26.84 -8.11 33.75
C GLU A 562 -25.45 -8.76 33.87
N PHE A 563 -24.84 -8.70 35.05
CA PHE A 563 -23.52 -9.30 35.29
C PHE A 563 -23.50 -10.82 35.16
N GLN A 564 -24.64 -11.48 35.39
CA GLN A 564 -24.80 -12.94 35.24
C GLN A 564 -24.67 -13.42 33.78
N ASP A 565 -24.88 -12.52 32.81
CA ASP A 565 -24.76 -12.81 31.37
C ASP A 565 -23.32 -12.62 30.85
N ILE A 566 -22.40 -12.22 31.73
CA ILE A 566 -20.99 -12.05 31.37
C ILE A 566 -20.35 -13.42 31.14
N GLN A 567 -19.59 -13.49 30.05
CA GLN A 567 -18.68 -14.56 29.72
C GLN A 567 -17.28 -13.94 29.60
N PHE A 568 -16.50 -14.06 30.67
CA PHE A 568 -15.15 -13.56 30.69
C PHE A 568 -14.20 -14.41 29.84
N VAL A 569 -13.16 -13.77 29.31
CA VAL A 569 -11.92 -14.40 28.85
C VAL A 569 -10.75 -13.90 29.68
N ASP A 570 -9.90 -14.82 30.14
CA ASP A 570 -8.60 -14.50 30.75
C ASP A 570 -7.63 -15.67 30.54
N CYS A 571 -6.49 -15.70 31.22
CA CYS A 571 -5.61 -16.86 31.26
C CYS A 571 -5.00 -17.04 32.64
N LYS A 572 -5.24 -18.20 33.26
CA LYS A 572 -4.69 -18.51 34.58
C LYS A 572 -3.16 -18.57 34.59
N ALA A 573 -2.56 -19.00 33.48
CA ALA A 573 -1.11 -19.12 33.36
C ALA A 573 -0.41 -17.78 33.10
N ALA A 574 -1.15 -16.73 32.68
CA ALA A 574 -0.57 -15.44 32.33
C ALA A 574 0.01 -14.71 33.55
N THR A 575 1.24 -14.22 33.41
CA THR A 575 1.96 -13.49 34.46
C THR A 575 1.74 -11.98 34.42
N SER A 576 1.18 -11.45 33.32
CA SER A 576 0.89 -10.03 33.14
C SER A 576 -0.45 -9.59 33.73
N SER A 577 -1.40 -10.52 33.91
CA SER A 577 -2.74 -10.28 34.48
C SER A 577 -2.86 -10.84 35.90
N ASN A 578 -3.62 -10.18 36.76
CA ASN A 578 -3.95 -10.58 38.12
C ASN A 578 -5.25 -11.39 38.11
N TYR A 579 -5.11 -12.69 37.86
CA TYR A 579 -6.22 -13.62 37.70
C TYR A 579 -7.06 -13.76 38.97
N GLU A 580 -6.41 -13.77 40.14
CA GLU A 580 -7.08 -13.86 41.44
C GLU A 580 -7.98 -12.64 41.69
N LEU A 581 -7.45 -11.43 41.45
CA LEU A 581 -8.21 -10.19 41.63
C LEU A 581 -9.38 -10.06 40.64
N HIS A 582 -9.21 -10.58 39.42
CA HIS A 582 -10.31 -10.67 38.46
C HIS A 582 -11.40 -11.64 38.96
N GLY A 583 -11.03 -12.77 39.57
CA GLY A 583 -11.99 -13.68 40.21
C GLY A 583 -12.75 -13.04 41.37
N GLU A 584 -12.06 -12.28 42.23
CA GLU A 584 -12.72 -11.51 43.30
C GLU A 584 -13.71 -10.47 42.75
N LEU A 585 -13.37 -9.81 41.65
CA LEU A 585 -14.28 -8.89 40.94
C LEU A 585 -15.51 -9.63 40.43
N ALA A 586 -15.32 -10.76 39.75
CA ALA A 586 -16.41 -11.55 39.21
C ALA A 586 -17.36 -12.03 40.33
N GLU A 587 -16.83 -12.51 41.45
CA GLU A 587 -17.62 -12.95 42.60
C GLU A 587 -18.43 -11.80 43.21
N ARG A 588 -17.84 -10.61 43.37
CA ARG A 588 -18.55 -9.41 43.85
C ARG A 588 -19.67 -8.96 42.92
N LEU A 589 -19.47 -9.12 41.61
CA LEU A 589 -20.46 -8.79 40.58
C LEU A 589 -21.56 -9.84 40.44
N GLY A 590 -21.39 -11.04 41.01
CA GLY A 590 -22.25 -12.19 40.74
C GLY A 590 -22.10 -12.73 39.30
N ALA A 591 -20.96 -12.46 38.66
CA ALA A 591 -20.64 -12.92 37.33
C ALA A 591 -20.01 -14.33 37.35
N PRO A 592 -20.17 -15.16 36.29
CA PRO A 592 -19.58 -16.49 36.22
C PRO A 592 -18.04 -16.49 36.30
N TRP A 593 -17.48 -17.35 37.17
CA TRP A 593 -16.03 -17.58 37.32
C TRP A 593 -15.75 -19.04 37.75
N PRO A 594 -14.67 -19.69 37.30
CA PRO A 594 -13.63 -19.23 36.35
C PRO A 594 -14.16 -19.04 34.91
N PRO A 595 -13.47 -18.27 34.06
CA PRO A 595 -13.85 -18.11 32.66
C PRO A 595 -13.80 -19.47 31.93
N ARG A 596 -14.76 -19.69 31.04
CA ARG A 596 -14.75 -20.88 30.15
C ARG A 596 -13.69 -20.75 29.05
N THR A 597 -13.37 -19.51 28.68
CA THR A 597 -12.37 -19.17 27.67
C THR A 597 -11.08 -18.81 28.40
N ASP A 598 -10.14 -19.77 28.46
CA ASP A 598 -8.78 -19.55 28.96
C ASP A 598 -7.84 -19.49 27.74
N LEU A 599 -7.28 -18.30 27.44
CA LEU A 599 -6.46 -18.06 26.25
C LEU A 599 -5.21 -17.25 26.57
N TRP A 600 -4.05 -17.82 26.25
CA TRP A 600 -2.75 -17.21 26.52
C TRP A 600 -2.52 -15.96 25.67
N SER A 601 -2.60 -16.10 24.34
CA SER A 601 -2.47 -15.02 23.35
C SER A 601 -3.39 -13.85 23.70
N ALA A 602 -2.87 -12.63 23.67
CA ALA A 602 -3.66 -11.44 23.97
C ALA A 602 -4.69 -11.15 22.86
N GLN A 603 -4.26 -11.25 21.61
CA GLN A 603 -5.04 -11.00 20.39
C GLN A 603 -6.20 -11.99 20.26
N LEU A 604 -5.96 -13.27 20.57
CA LEU A 604 -7.05 -14.26 20.51
C LEU A 604 -8.14 -14.06 21.55
N ARG A 605 -7.91 -13.27 22.61
CA ARG A 605 -9.00 -12.89 23.52
C ARG A 605 -9.96 -11.92 22.86
N TYR A 606 -9.47 -11.00 22.02
CA TYR A 606 -10.33 -10.15 21.18
C TYR A 606 -11.04 -10.97 20.12
N ILE A 607 -10.34 -11.92 19.50
CA ILE A 607 -10.94 -12.80 18.50
C ILE A 607 -12.02 -13.70 19.12
N ALA A 608 -11.81 -14.19 20.35
CA ALA A 608 -12.83 -14.94 21.08
C ALA A 608 -14.11 -14.10 21.29
N ILE A 609 -14.00 -12.81 21.56
CA ILE A 609 -15.16 -11.90 21.55
C ILE A 609 -15.76 -11.85 20.13
N ALA A 610 -14.92 -11.61 19.11
CA ALA A 610 -15.38 -11.42 17.74
C ALA A 610 -16.21 -12.59 17.21
N VAL A 611 -15.77 -13.83 17.50
CA VAL A 611 -16.41 -15.07 17.04
C VAL A 611 -17.44 -15.64 18.03
N GLY A 612 -17.70 -14.94 19.14
CA GLY A 612 -18.74 -15.32 20.11
C GLY A 612 -18.35 -16.41 21.11
N GLY A 613 -17.05 -16.65 21.32
CA GLY A 613 -16.55 -17.53 22.38
C GLY A 613 -16.65 -16.91 23.78
N CYS A 614 -16.68 -15.59 23.89
CA CYS A 614 -16.88 -14.83 25.12
C CYS A 614 -17.48 -13.44 24.80
N ASN A 615 -17.72 -12.59 25.80
CA ASN A 615 -18.25 -11.23 25.58
C ASN A 615 -17.55 -10.13 26.39
N VAL A 616 -16.73 -10.46 27.40
CA VAL A 616 -16.01 -9.46 28.20
C VAL A 616 -14.56 -9.86 28.42
N LEU A 617 -13.65 -8.90 28.25
CA LEU A 617 -12.25 -8.99 28.65
C LEU A 617 -11.97 -7.92 29.70
N ILE A 618 -11.39 -8.30 30.83
CA ILE A 618 -10.79 -7.36 31.79
C ILE A 618 -9.35 -7.81 32.05
N LYS A 619 -8.40 -6.93 31.76
CA LYS A 619 -6.98 -7.12 32.07
C LYS A 619 -6.61 -6.25 33.26
N ILE A 620 -6.50 -6.87 34.44
CA ILE A 620 -6.02 -6.20 35.64
C ILE A 620 -4.51 -6.49 35.79
N PRO A 621 -3.61 -5.51 35.70
CA PRO A 621 -2.18 -5.79 35.76
C PRO A 621 -1.75 -6.26 37.16
N ARG A 622 -0.83 -7.23 37.25
CA ARG A 622 -0.26 -7.67 38.56
C ARG A 622 0.57 -6.58 39.25
N LYS A 623 1.22 -5.73 38.47
CA LYS A 623 2.08 -4.63 38.94
C LYS A 623 1.51 -3.33 38.41
N ALA A 624 1.32 -2.34 39.27
CA ALA A 624 0.84 -1.01 38.87
C ALA A 624 1.74 -0.33 37.81
N SER A 625 3.04 -0.64 37.80
CA SER A 625 4.00 -0.13 36.82
C SER A 625 3.97 -0.86 35.47
N TYR A 626 3.19 -1.92 35.32
CA TYR A 626 3.11 -2.65 34.05
C TYR A 626 2.31 -1.82 33.04
N ARG A 627 2.82 -1.74 31.81
CA ARG A 627 2.14 -1.19 30.65
C ARG A 627 2.21 -2.24 29.54
N SER A 628 1.07 -2.52 28.92
CA SER A 628 1.00 -3.46 27.81
C SER A 628 1.82 -2.97 26.63
N LYS A 629 2.31 -3.91 25.81
CA LYS A 629 2.87 -3.57 24.51
C LYS A 629 1.75 -3.18 23.56
N VAL A 630 2.07 -2.32 22.60
CA VAL A 630 1.09 -1.85 21.62
C VAL A 630 0.68 -2.98 20.66
N TRP A 631 1.61 -3.86 20.29
CA TRP A 631 1.38 -4.99 19.37
C TRP A 631 0.52 -6.12 19.95
N ASP A 632 0.48 -6.29 21.27
CA ASP A 632 -0.44 -7.22 21.97
C ASP A 632 -1.94 -6.88 21.74
N HIS A 633 -2.24 -5.66 21.27
CA HIS A 633 -3.58 -5.07 21.36
C HIS A 633 -4.06 -4.37 20.09
N VAL A 634 -3.15 -3.72 19.34
CA VAL A 634 -3.51 -3.07 18.07
C VAL A 634 -4.01 -4.12 17.08
N GLY A 635 -5.10 -3.79 16.38
CA GLY A 635 -5.82 -4.71 15.51
C GLY A 635 -6.99 -5.38 16.25
N GLY A 636 -6.71 -6.15 17.32
CA GLY A 636 -7.75 -6.78 18.13
C GLY A 636 -8.71 -5.78 18.78
N MET A 637 -8.20 -4.65 19.29
CA MET A 637 -9.03 -3.57 19.82
C MET A 637 -9.97 -2.96 18.77
N LEU A 638 -9.48 -2.73 17.55
CA LEU A 638 -10.29 -2.22 16.45
C LEU A 638 -11.38 -3.22 16.05
N ILE A 639 -11.02 -4.50 15.90
CA ILE A 639 -11.98 -5.58 15.59
C ILE A 639 -13.12 -5.62 16.62
N ALA A 640 -12.79 -5.54 17.92
CA ALA A 640 -13.82 -5.51 18.96
C ALA A 640 -14.69 -4.23 18.88
N THR A 641 -14.09 -3.09 18.59
CA THR A 641 -14.80 -1.79 18.48
C THR A 641 -15.80 -1.79 17.33
N GLU A 642 -15.38 -2.29 16.16
CA GLU A 642 -16.22 -2.43 14.97
C GLU A 642 -17.39 -3.43 15.17
N LEU A 643 -17.27 -4.30 16.17
CA LEU A 643 -18.34 -5.21 16.59
C LEU A 643 -19.23 -4.64 17.71
N GLY A 644 -19.10 -3.35 18.02
CA GLY A 644 -19.95 -2.65 18.98
C GLY A 644 -19.53 -2.78 20.44
N CYS A 645 -18.33 -3.29 20.71
CA CYS A 645 -17.73 -3.21 22.03
C CYS A 645 -17.15 -1.80 22.28
N GLN A 646 -16.97 -1.47 23.54
CA GLN A 646 -16.18 -0.33 24.00
C GLN A 646 -14.87 -0.86 24.58
N VAL A 647 -13.78 -0.16 24.27
CA VAL A 647 -12.42 -0.44 24.74
C VAL A 647 -11.93 0.75 25.54
N SER A 648 -11.46 0.52 26.77
CA SER A 648 -10.89 1.55 27.63
C SER A 648 -9.82 0.99 28.58
N ASP A 649 -9.09 1.87 29.25
CA ASP A 649 -8.36 1.52 30.48
C ASP A 649 -9.34 1.14 31.61
N LEU A 650 -8.80 0.76 32.79
CA LEU A 650 -9.63 0.40 33.94
C LEU A 650 -10.43 1.58 34.54
N LYS A 651 -10.13 2.83 34.16
CA LYS A 651 -10.82 4.06 34.59
C LYS A 651 -11.81 4.57 33.54
N GLY A 652 -12.00 3.84 32.43
CA GLY A 652 -12.91 4.23 31.36
C GLY A 652 -12.34 5.22 30.34
N ASN A 653 -11.05 5.55 30.40
CA ASN A 653 -10.41 6.43 29.43
C ASN A 653 -10.12 5.69 28.11
N PRO A 654 -10.22 6.38 26.95
CA PRO A 654 -9.86 5.78 25.67
C PRO A 654 -8.38 5.41 25.64
N VAL A 655 -8.07 4.34 24.90
CA VAL A 655 -6.69 3.87 24.70
C VAL A 655 -6.01 4.74 23.64
N ASP A 656 -4.85 5.31 23.97
CA ASP A 656 -4.01 6.09 23.07
C ASP A 656 -2.83 5.24 22.58
N CYS A 657 -2.79 4.93 21.28
CA CYS A 657 -1.74 4.13 20.67
C CYS A 657 -0.52 4.98 20.25
N SER A 658 -0.49 6.28 20.52
CA SER A 658 0.58 7.18 20.03
C SER A 658 1.80 7.30 20.94
N LEU A 659 1.76 6.68 22.12
CA LEU A 659 2.76 6.87 23.19
C LEU A 659 3.97 5.94 23.06
N GLY A 660 4.16 5.39 21.87
CA GLY A 660 5.30 4.59 21.49
C GLY A 660 5.06 3.08 21.47
N ARG A 661 6.03 2.29 21.95
CA ARG A 661 5.98 0.82 21.96
C ARG A 661 5.09 0.23 23.07
N THR A 662 4.64 1.05 24.01
CA THR A 662 3.75 0.69 25.12
C THR A 662 2.50 1.55 25.12
N LEU A 663 1.42 1.02 25.67
CA LEU A 663 0.23 1.81 25.99
C LEU A 663 0.46 2.59 27.30
N GLU A 664 1.42 3.52 27.30
CA GLU A 664 1.96 4.18 28.51
C GLU A 664 0.89 4.88 29.37
N GLY A 665 -0.14 5.43 28.73
CA GLY A 665 -1.28 6.09 29.38
C GLY A 665 -2.41 5.15 29.81
N CYS A 666 -2.31 3.84 29.55
CA CYS A 666 -3.38 2.87 29.76
C CYS A 666 -3.06 1.92 30.93
N GLU A 667 -3.79 2.06 32.04
CA GLU A 667 -3.67 1.16 33.20
C GLU A 667 -4.67 0.01 33.09
N GLY A 668 -4.18 -1.18 32.73
CA GLY A 668 -5.03 -2.33 32.45
C GLY A 668 -5.96 -2.09 31.26
N MET A 669 -7.01 -2.91 31.11
CA MET A 669 -7.97 -2.73 30.02
C MET A 669 -9.33 -3.38 30.30
N ILE A 670 -10.39 -2.77 29.77
CA ILE A 670 -11.75 -3.33 29.73
C ILE A 670 -12.21 -3.33 28.27
N ILE A 671 -12.73 -4.48 27.82
CA ILE A 671 -13.43 -4.62 26.55
C ILE A 671 -14.76 -5.30 26.83
N ALA A 672 -15.86 -4.62 26.51
CA ALA A 672 -17.20 -5.12 26.76
C ALA A 672 -18.23 -4.45 25.84
N PRO A 673 -19.44 -5.03 25.66
CA PRO A 673 -20.55 -4.33 25.05
C PRO A 673 -20.81 -2.98 25.72
N LYS A 674 -21.12 -1.94 24.92
CA LYS A 674 -21.39 -0.57 25.40
C LYS A 674 -22.41 -0.51 26.54
N SER A 675 -23.40 -1.39 26.48
CA SER A 675 -24.48 -1.56 27.48
C SER A 675 -24.00 -1.87 28.90
N ILE A 676 -22.90 -2.60 29.08
CA ILE A 676 -22.39 -3.02 30.41
C ILE A 676 -21.05 -2.38 30.78
N HIS A 677 -20.31 -1.87 29.80
CA HIS A 677 -18.95 -1.34 29.96
C HIS A 677 -18.84 -0.32 31.12
N GLY A 678 -19.72 0.69 31.17
CA GLY A 678 -19.68 1.70 32.22
C GLY A 678 -19.94 1.16 33.64
N SER A 679 -20.69 0.05 33.76
CA SER A 679 -20.90 -0.63 35.04
C SER A 679 -19.65 -1.39 35.49
N LEU A 680 -18.91 -1.99 34.55
CA LEU A 680 -17.64 -2.66 34.82
C LEU A 680 -16.55 -1.69 35.24
N VAL A 681 -16.43 -0.53 34.58
CA VAL A 681 -15.49 0.54 35.00
C VAL A 681 -15.73 0.91 36.46
N LYS A 682 -16.98 1.21 36.84
CA LYS A 682 -17.33 1.55 38.23
C LYS A 682 -17.02 0.44 39.23
N ALA A 683 -17.21 -0.82 38.83
CA ALA A 683 -16.94 -1.96 39.69
C ALA A 683 -15.44 -2.15 39.94
N VAL A 684 -14.61 -1.97 38.91
CA VAL A 684 -13.14 -2.02 39.05
C VAL A 684 -12.64 -0.86 39.92
N GLU A 685 -13.15 0.35 39.73
CA GLU A 685 -12.79 1.51 40.56
C GLU A 685 -13.10 1.31 42.05
N GLN A 686 -14.14 0.56 42.40
CA GLN A 686 -14.51 0.26 43.79
C GLN A 686 -13.63 -0.84 44.44
N MET A 687 -12.79 -1.53 43.67
CA MET A 687 -11.87 -2.55 44.18
C MET A 687 -10.45 -2.04 44.41
N GLN A 688 -10.08 -0.91 43.82
CA GLN A 688 -8.81 -0.21 44.03
C GLN A 688 -8.90 0.69 45.28
#